data_AF-A0A497ICQ4-F1
#
_entry.id   AF-A0A497ICQ4-F1
#
_cell.length_a   1.000
_cell.length_b   1.000
_cell.length_c   1.000
_cell.angle_alpha   90.00
_cell.angle_beta   90.00
_cell.angle_gamma   90.00
#
_symmetry.space_group_name_H-M   'P 1'
#
loop_
_entity.id
_entity.type
_entity.pdbx_description
1 polymer ?
#
loop_
_entity_poly.entity_id
_entity_poly.type
_entity_poly.pdbx_seq_one_letter_code
_entity_poly.pdbx_strand_id
1 'polypeptide(L)'
;MAGKEGIKWVLKEGAVERAWIKRERSKSKAVFLIVALLIGMSIPPVLLARELVVTTIADSGRGSLRWALLMARPGDVIKFDPTVFPPDDPATIHPLTELPPITCGGVTIDASDAGVIIDGSKVPGDWNNGLQVYSGNNVVMGLQIVNFKGSGIAICGRDARNNVIGGDRSIGAGPIGQGNLVSGNTIGIDVCDFATDTVIQGNLVGTDATGEFPWGNKELGIFLEDGVKRTRIGPNNVVAYNNAGIVVSGSTALANTITRNAIYRNLGPGISLEYGGNTELAAPAIFDFDLEKGSAEGKACPQCVVEIFSGPDEEGMMFEGSSQADDKGDFTLQIGHPFEGPHLTATATDLSGNTSSFSLATSGTRESYVLQQHNKGGRALVEVVSSEALANNRIGVQVELPHADVPAYEGVDFSSEADVVIQMGFKSVRLELDKYATWWDVDWDSGTYELDPTVDEGIDKLADSGVRVIGSFGPQADWVGKHTDLGRFRVEQEVQQFLGYVSFYVQQFRGRIGWWEIWNEPDVTANPDWYIRLPDYVRLIRRVVPVIKGIDPKARVVIGAVSNQMYEQPHDYLLGLLKSDVVRIADAISWHPMYGTSPKYEELKSYYYEYPSVIREIKATAEASGFMGEFIADELNWRVEATYREEEPWIYSGVQAAKYYARGLVTHVGMDITAEVFGWEWDAAITETVRRVCTVMEGHEAIDMPVQVDIDYPGPVAYCSFRYPNGDRLLAIWIDGIAQDEDPGVPATIRFPGLVATSVTGIDILYGFQQELDFQVEDDATVVRGVLVRDYPTLIRLSGLTFSTGYSERVGDGFHRFGDVDAVSSGANGESDRDGDGVPDNKDYCPDWPGSKESNGC
;
A
#
# COMPACT_ATOMS: atom_id res chain seq x y z
N MET A 1 2.54 -5.59 79.19
CA MET A 1 1.57 -6.33 80.03
C MET A 1 1.16 -7.59 79.28
N ALA A 2 0.96 -8.71 79.97
CA ALA A 2 0.65 -10.01 79.36
C ALA A 2 -0.71 -10.52 79.83
N GLY A 3 -1.36 -11.42 79.05
CA GLY A 3 -2.35 -12.33 79.61
C GLY A 3 -3.51 -12.81 78.71
N LYS A 4 -3.38 -14.05 78.21
CA LYS A 4 -4.41 -15.12 78.15
C LYS A 4 -5.59 -14.98 77.15
N GLU A 5 -5.66 -15.85 76.13
CA GLU A 5 -6.32 -17.20 76.09
C GLU A 5 -7.86 -17.11 76.05
N GLY A 6 -8.60 -17.74 75.13
CA GLY A 6 -8.26 -18.54 73.93
C GLY A 6 -9.43 -19.47 73.54
N ILE A 7 -9.48 -19.96 72.29
CA ILE A 7 -10.00 -21.27 71.81
C ILE A 7 -10.06 -21.25 70.26
N LYS A 8 -9.50 -22.29 69.63
CA LYS A 8 -9.52 -22.52 68.17
C LYS A 8 -10.61 -23.53 67.79
N TRP A 9 -11.09 -23.48 66.56
CA TRP A 9 -11.60 -24.65 65.84
C TRP A 9 -11.06 -24.69 64.41
N VAL A 10 -10.54 -25.84 63.99
CA VAL A 10 -10.02 -26.13 62.64
C VAL A 10 -10.39 -27.58 62.30
N LEU A 11 -11.09 -27.73 61.16
CA LEU A 11 -11.20 -28.87 60.22
C LEU A 11 -11.30 -30.34 60.73
N LYS A 12 -12.16 -31.11 60.06
CA LYS A 12 -11.79 -32.44 59.55
C LYS A 12 -12.60 -32.89 58.31
N GLU A 13 -11.87 -33.07 57.21
CA GLU A 13 -11.87 -34.21 56.28
C GLU A 13 -13.21 -34.86 55.82
N GLY A 14 -13.48 -34.80 54.50
CA GLY A 14 -13.06 -35.91 53.61
C GLY A 14 -14.01 -37.07 53.26
N ALA A 15 -14.85 -36.86 52.24
CA ALA A 15 -15.12 -37.76 51.08
C ALA A 15 -16.02 -39.03 51.18
N VAL A 16 -16.47 -39.46 49.97
CA VAL A 16 -17.15 -40.73 49.55
C VAL A 16 -18.61 -40.91 50.07
N GLU A 17 -19.61 -41.48 49.38
CA GLU A 17 -19.68 -42.35 48.18
C GLU A 17 -20.99 -42.22 47.34
N ARG A 18 -21.12 -43.00 46.27
CA ARG A 18 -22.14 -42.94 45.19
C ARG A 18 -23.40 -43.80 45.50
N ALA A 19 -24.54 -43.35 44.96
CA ALA A 19 -25.70 -44.10 44.43
C ALA A 19 -26.21 -45.42 45.09
N TRP A 20 -27.53 -45.54 45.32
CA TRP A 20 -28.42 -46.57 44.70
C TRP A 20 -29.91 -46.51 45.18
N ILE A 21 -30.81 -46.15 44.26
CA ILE A 21 -32.03 -46.89 43.84
C ILE A 21 -33.21 -47.26 44.81
N LYS A 22 -34.41 -46.72 44.48
CA LYS A 22 -35.81 -47.24 44.67
C LYS A 22 -36.32 -47.44 46.13
N ARG A 23 -37.62 -47.39 46.47
CA ARG A 23 -38.95 -47.54 45.78
C ARG A 23 -39.98 -46.71 46.62
N GLU A 24 -41.25 -46.47 46.28
CA GLU A 24 -42.22 -47.24 45.49
C GLU A 24 -43.36 -46.35 44.92
N ARG A 25 -44.12 -46.91 43.96
CA ARG A 25 -45.23 -46.30 43.21
C ARG A 25 -46.56 -46.34 43.98
N SER A 26 -47.49 -45.39 43.72
CA SER A 26 -48.66 -45.63 42.83
C SER A 26 -49.82 -44.62 42.99
N LYS A 27 -50.66 -44.54 41.92
CA LYS A 27 -52.03 -43.97 41.85
C LYS A 27 -52.09 -42.42 41.87
N SER A 28 -52.27 -41.69 40.75
CA SER A 28 -53.21 -41.82 39.61
C SER A 28 -54.66 -41.44 39.93
N LYS A 29 -55.09 -40.25 39.46
CA LYS A 29 -56.43 -39.91 38.88
C LYS A 29 -56.58 -38.39 38.63
N ALA A 30 -55.77 -37.83 37.73
CA ALA A 30 -55.92 -36.44 37.25
C ALA A 30 -55.29 -36.23 35.86
N VAL A 31 -55.43 -37.22 34.96
CA VAL A 31 -55.06 -37.12 33.54
C VAL A 31 -56.24 -37.66 32.76
N PHE A 32 -57.18 -36.78 32.37
CA PHE A 32 -58.17 -36.99 31.30
C PHE A 32 -59.05 -35.73 31.08
N LEU A 33 -58.40 -34.61 30.77
CA LEU A 33 -58.91 -33.49 29.95
C LEU A 33 -57.73 -32.50 29.78
N ILE A 34 -57.67 -31.76 28.66
CA ILE A 34 -56.54 -30.85 28.31
C ILE A 34 -55.20 -31.57 28.01
N VAL A 35 -55.25 -32.60 27.17
CA VAL A 35 -54.11 -33.04 26.32
C VAL A 35 -54.49 -32.99 24.82
N ALA A 36 -55.59 -32.28 24.49
CA ALA A 36 -56.21 -32.27 23.17
C ALA A 36 -56.22 -30.88 22.49
N LEU A 37 -55.39 -29.93 22.94
CA LEU A 37 -55.43 -28.54 22.44
C LEU A 37 -54.08 -27.80 22.41
N LEU A 38 -52.96 -28.50 22.61
CA LEU A 38 -51.60 -27.95 22.43
C LEU A 38 -50.64 -28.88 21.66
N ILE A 39 -51.17 -29.90 20.97
CA ILE A 39 -50.46 -30.57 19.85
C ILE A 39 -50.93 -29.87 18.57
N GLY A 40 -50.49 -28.61 18.44
CA GLY A 40 -50.80 -27.71 17.34
C GLY A 40 -49.58 -26.98 16.80
N MET A 41 -48.37 -27.33 17.26
CA MET A 41 -47.16 -27.07 16.51
C MET A 41 -47.09 -28.12 15.41
N SER A 42 -47.44 -27.71 14.20
CA SER A 42 -46.95 -28.38 13.00
C SER A 42 -45.43 -28.41 13.10
N ILE A 43 -44.86 -29.60 13.28
CA ILE A 43 -43.49 -29.84 12.83
C ILE A 43 -43.52 -29.44 11.35
N PRO A 44 -42.78 -28.40 10.90
CA PRO A 44 -42.74 -28.09 9.49
C PRO A 44 -42.30 -29.37 8.79
N PRO A 45 -42.97 -29.81 7.72
CA PRO A 45 -42.57 -31.03 7.04
C PRO A 45 -41.09 -30.91 6.71
N VAL A 46 -40.32 -31.94 7.05
CA VAL A 46 -38.95 -32.08 6.51
C VAL A 46 -39.14 -32.15 5.01
N LEU A 47 -38.95 -30.99 4.35
CA LEU A 47 -38.91 -30.89 2.91
C LEU A 47 -37.70 -31.72 2.51
N LEU A 48 -37.98 -32.86 1.89
CA LEU A 48 -36.94 -33.68 1.28
C LEU A 48 -36.27 -32.81 0.22
N ALA A 49 -34.96 -32.58 0.39
CA ALA A 49 -34.09 -31.95 -0.58
C ALA A 49 -34.40 -32.47 -1.99
N ARG A 50 -34.75 -31.57 -2.90
CA ARG A 50 -35.02 -31.93 -4.30
C ARG A 50 -33.79 -31.70 -5.15
N GLU A 51 -33.54 -32.63 -6.07
CA GLU A 51 -32.64 -32.38 -7.19
C GLU A 51 -33.34 -31.60 -8.31
N LEU A 52 -32.68 -30.54 -8.77
CA LEU A 52 -33.08 -29.61 -9.81
C LEU A 52 -32.11 -29.75 -10.98
N VAL A 53 -32.40 -30.67 -11.91
CA VAL A 53 -31.50 -30.91 -13.05
C VAL A 53 -31.71 -29.87 -14.14
N VAL A 54 -30.62 -29.20 -14.53
CA VAL A 54 -30.49 -28.32 -15.70
C VAL A 54 -30.20 -29.19 -16.92
N THR A 55 -31.08 -29.15 -17.91
CA THR A 55 -31.10 -30.04 -19.09
C THR A 55 -31.09 -29.27 -20.41
N THR A 56 -30.67 -28.00 -20.41
CA THR A 56 -30.54 -27.18 -21.62
C THR A 56 -29.61 -25.98 -21.39
N ILE A 57 -28.90 -25.58 -22.44
CA ILE A 57 -28.08 -24.36 -22.51
C ILE A 57 -28.90 -23.08 -22.74
N ALA A 58 -30.22 -23.18 -22.94
CA ALA A 58 -31.07 -22.02 -23.17
C ALA A 58 -31.15 -21.11 -21.93
N ASP A 59 -31.08 -19.80 -22.13
CA ASP A 59 -31.20 -18.76 -21.09
C ASP A 59 -32.46 -18.91 -20.21
N SER A 60 -33.57 -19.36 -20.77
CA SER A 60 -34.86 -19.44 -20.10
C SER A 60 -35.73 -20.61 -20.57
N GLY A 61 -36.80 -20.87 -19.82
CA GLY A 61 -37.68 -22.03 -20.02
C GLY A 61 -37.38 -23.18 -19.06
N ARG A 62 -38.29 -24.15 -18.98
CA ARG A 62 -38.17 -25.29 -18.05
C ARG A 62 -36.92 -26.12 -18.37
N GLY A 63 -36.10 -26.38 -17.35
CA GLY A 63 -34.83 -27.09 -17.49
C GLY A 63 -33.61 -26.19 -17.71
N SER A 64 -33.78 -24.88 -17.86
CA SER A 64 -32.64 -23.92 -17.83
C SER A 64 -32.15 -23.67 -16.40
N LEU A 65 -30.93 -23.14 -16.26
CA LEU A 65 -30.40 -22.66 -14.98
C LEU A 65 -31.28 -21.56 -14.38
N ARG A 66 -31.74 -20.60 -15.19
CA ARG A 66 -32.69 -19.54 -14.78
C ARG A 66 -33.98 -20.13 -14.18
N TRP A 67 -34.52 -21.19 -14.77
CA TRP A 67 -35.67 -21.91 -14.20
C TRP A 67 -35.33 -22.65 -12.91
N ALA A 68 -34.14 -23.25 -12.81
CA ALA A 68 -33.72 -23.94 -11.59
C ALA A 68 -33.61 -22.96 -10.41
N LEU A 69 -32.93 -21.82 -10.60
CA LEU A 69 -32.78 -20.75 -9.62
C LEU A 69 -34.14 -20.22 -9.13
N LEU A 70 -35.08 -19.92 -10.05
CA LEU A 70 -36.44 -19.45 -9.71
C LEU A 70 -37.31 -20.50 -8.98
N MET A 71 -36.94 -21.78 -9.08
CA MET A 71 -37.69 -22.90 -8.51
C MET A 71 -37.04 -23.52 -7.26
N ALA A 72 -35.86 -23.04 -6.88
CA ALA A 72 -35.09 -23.52 -5.74
C ALA A 72 -35.79 -23.22 -4.41
N ARG A 73 -35.47 -24.02 -3.40
CA ARG A 73 -35.98 -23.93 -2.04
C ARG A 73 -34.87 -24.31 -1.07
N PRO A 74 -34.98 -23.94 0.22
CA PRO A 74 -34.01 -24.36 1.23
C PRO A 74 -33.82 -25.88 1.26
N GLY A 75 -32.58 -26.32 1.04
CA GLY A 75 -32.17 -27.72 0.94
C GLY A 75 -32.15 -28.30 -0.48
N ASP A 76 -32.59 -27.59 -1.52
CA ASP A 76 -32.55 -28.10 -2.89
C ASP A 76 -31.13 -28.09 -3.49
N VAL A 77 -30.84 -29.05 -4.35
CA VAL A 77 -29.57 -29.19 -5.07
C VAL A 77 -29.81 -29.00 -6.57
N ILE A 78 -29.22 -27.97 -7.18
CA ILE A 78 -29.21 -27.75 -8.63
C ILE A 78 -28.02 -28.54 -9.20
N LYS A 79 -28.30 -29.43 -10.15
CA LYS A 79 -27.30 -30.24 -10.87
C LYS A 79 -27.43 -30.04 -12.38
N PHE A 80 -26.41 -30.44 -13.13
CA PHE A 80 -26.38 -30.31 -14.58
C PHE A 80 -26.39 -31.70 -15.23
N ASP A 81 -27.13 -31.86 -16.32
CA ASP A 81 -27.18 -33.12 -17.07
C ASP A 81 -25.88 -33.30 -17.87
N PRO A 82 -25.03 -34.30 -17.58
CA PRO A 82 -23.75 -34.48 -18.27
C PRO A 82 -23.91 -34.91 -19.74
N THR A 83 -25.13 -35.23 -20.20
CA THR A 83 -25.41 -35.42 -21.64
C THR A 83 -25.62 -34.10 -22.39
N VAL A 84 -25.86 -33.00 -21.66
CA VAL A 84 -26.01 -31.63 -22.17
C VAL A 84 -24.77 -30.79 -21.84
N PHE A 85 -24.10 -31.09 -20.74
CA PHE A 85 -22.87 -30.46 -20.24
C PHE A 85 -21.76 -31.51 -20.07
N PRO A 86 -21.22 -32.09 -21.17
CA PRO A 86 -20.19 -33.12 -21.09
C PRO A 86 -18.96 -32.65 -20.28
N PRO A 87 -18.43 -33.46 -19.35
CA PRO A 87 -17.25 -33.07 -18.58
C PRO A 87 -16.02 -32.76 -19.44
N ASP A 88 -15.79 -33.57 -20.47
CA ASP A 88 -14.64 -33.46 -21.39
C ASP A 88 -14.87 -32.47 -22.55
N ASP A 89 -16.09 -31.93 -22.71
CA ASP A 89 -16.48 -30.99 -23.78
C ASP A 89 -17.51 -29.98 -23.22
N PRO A 90 -17.07 -28.99 -22.42
CA PRO A 90 -17.97 -28.12 -21.66
C PRO A 90 -18.93 -27.30 -22.53
N ALA A 91 -20.19 -27.21 -22.10
CA ALA A 91 -21.24 -26.51 -22.83
C ALA A 91 -21.58 -25.14 -22.20
N THR A 92 -21.73 -24.13 -23.06
CA THR A 92 -21.95 -22.74 -22.65
C THR A 92 -23.42 -22.35 -22.56
N ILE A 93 -23.84 -21.90 -21.38
CA ILE A 93 -25.03 -21.08 -21.16
C ILE A 93 -24.63 -19.63 -21.43
N HIS A 94 -25.37 -18.94 -22.32
CA HIS A 94 -25.26 -17.49 -22.48
C HIS A 94 -26.52 -16.81 -21.92
N PRO A 95 -26.48 -16.22 -20.72
CA PRO A 95 -27.58 -15.41 -20.22
C PRO A 95 -27.81 -14.19 -21.13
N LEU A 96 -29.08 -13.79 -21.29
CA LEU A 96 -29.47 -12.57 -22.03
C LEU A 96 -29.80 -11.39 -21.11
N THR A 97 -29.86 -11.66 -19.81
CA THR A 97 -30.09 -10.76 -18.67
C THR A 97 -29.45 -11.41 -17.45
N GLU A 98 -29.21 -10.67 -16.37
CA GLU A 98 -28.71 -11.23 -15.10
C GLU A 98 -29.48 -12.49 -14.67
N LEU A 99 -28.78 -13.45 -14.04
CA LEU A 99 -29.41 -14.64 -13.51
C LEU A 99 -30.19 -14.32 -12.22
N PRO A 100 -31.32 -14.99 -11.93
CA PRO A 100 -32.10 -14.72 -10.73
C PRO A 100 -31.30 -15.04 -9.46
N PRO A 101 -31.27 -14.14 -8.45
CA PRO A 101 -30.43 -14.31 -7.28
C PRO A 101 -30.90 -15.44 -6.36
N ILE A 102 -29.94 -16.07 -5.66
CA ILE A 102 -30.18 -17.06 -4.61
C ILE A 102 -30.65 -16.34 -3.34
N THR A 103 -31.96 -16.13 -3.26
CA THR A 103 -32.65 -15.43 -2.15
C THR A 103 -33.20 -16.37 -1.08
N CYS A 104 -33.11 -17.69 -1.28
CA CYS A 104 -33.44 -18.68 -0.26
C CYS A 104 -32.19 -19.48 0.12
N GLY A 105 -31.87 -19.49 1.41
CA GLY A 105 -30.65 -20.12 1.92
C GLY A 105 -30.74 -21.65 1.97
N GLY A 106 -29.59 -22.33 1.91
CA GLY A 106 -29.51 -23.80 1.92
C GLY A 106 -29.56 -24.43 0.53
N VAL A 107 -29.32 -23.68 -0.55
CA VAL A 107 -29.28 -24.18 -1.93
C VAL A 107 -27.85 -24.58 -2.28
N THR A 108 -27.69 -25.76 -2.87
CA THR A 108 -26.40 -26.20 -3.45
C THR A 108 -26.49 -26.13 -4.97
N ILE A 109 -25.52 -25.49 -5.63
CA ILE A 109 -25.29 -25.60 -7.08
C ILE A 109 -24.05 -26.46 -7.27
N ASP A 110 -24.25 -27.61 -7.92
CA ASP A 110 -23.26 -28.67 -8.06
C ASP A 110 -23.12 -29.04 -9.55
N ALA A 111 -22.05 -28.51 -10.14
CA ALA A 111 -21.58 -28.84 -11.49
C ALA A 111 -20.34 -29.74 -11.47
N SER A 112 -19.98 -30.34 -10.33
CA SER A 112 -18.70 -31.05 -10.17
C SER A 112 -18.54 -32.28 -11.07
N ASP A 113 -19.64 -32.83 -11.57
CA ASP A 113 -19.67 -33.94 -12.54
C ASP A 113 -20.06 -33.48 -13.98
N ALA A 114 -19.92 -32.20 -14.31
CA ALA A 114 -20.36 -31.63 -15.60
C ALA A 114 -19.43 -30.51 -16.12
N GLY A 115 -19.38 -30.34 -17.44
CA GLY A 115 -18.68 -29.24 -18.08
C GLY A 115 -19.62 -28.05 -18.31
N VAL A 116 -19.70 -27.13 -17.34
CA VAL A 116 -20.63 -25.99 -17.39
C VAL A 116 -19.87 -24.67 -17.51
N ILE A 117 -20.16 -23.91 -18.57
CA ILE A 117 -19.70 -22.52 -18.74
C ILE A 117 -20.92 -21.59 -18.67
N ILE A 118 -20.82 -20.51 -17.90
CA ILE A 118 -21.76 -19.39 -17.87
C ILE A 118 -21.01 -18.18 -18.40
N ASP A 119 -21.35 -17.74 -19.61
CA ASP A 119 -20.65 -16.66 -20.33
C ASP A 119 -21.52 -15.40 -20.41
N GLY A 120 -21.10 -14.37 -19.67
CA GLY A 120 -21.74 -13.06 -19.53
C GLY A 120 -21.65 -12.16 -20.74
N SER A 121 -20.90 -12.53 -21.79
CA SER A 121 -20.61 -11.70 -22.98
C SER A 121 -21.84 -11.17 -23.75
N LYS A 122 -23.05 -11.68 -23.46
CA LYS A 122 -24.32 -11.29 -24.09
C LYS A 122 -25.29 -10.57 -23.14
N VAL A 123 -24.89 -10.31 -21.90
CA VAL A 123 -25.71 -9.57 -20.92
C VAL A 123 -25.53 -8.05 -21.15
N PRO A 124 -26.63 -7.30 -21.37
CA PRO A 124 -26.57 -5.85 -21.60
C PRO A 124 -26.38 -5.05 -20.29
N GLY A 125 -26.20 -3.74 -20.43
CA GLY A 125 -25.82 -2.85 -19.33
C GLY A 125 -24.31 -2.82 -19.13
N ASP A 126 -23.83 -2.02 -18.18
CA ASP A 126 -22.40 -1.78 -17.95
C ASP A 126 -21.89 -2.35 -16.62
N TRP A 127 -22.79 -2.71 -15.72
CA TRP A 127 -22.53 -3.60 -14.58
C TRP A 127 -23.54 -4.75 -14.60
N ASN A 128 -23.07 -5.99 -14.49
CA ASN A 128 -23.94 -7.17 -14.37
C ASN A 128 -23.20 -8.34 -13.73
N ASN A 129 -23.82 -8.99 -12.75
CA ASN A 129 -23.17 -10.07 -11.98
C ASN A 129 -23.56 -11.45 -12.53
N GLY A 130 -22.60 -12.39 -12.51
CA GLY A 130 -22.79 -13.75 -13.01
C GLY A 130 -23.74 -14.59 -12.16
N LEU A 131 -23.41 -14.72 -10.87
CA LEU A 131 -24.27 -15.32 -9.85
C LEU A 131 -24.36 -14.40 -8.64
N GLN A 132 -25.58 -14.16 -8.15
CA GLN A 132 -25.85 -13.31 -6.98
C GLN A 132 -26.40 -14.15 -5.83
N VAL A 133 -25.82 -14.02 -4.63
CA VAL A 133 -26.18 -14.80 -3.43
C VAL A 133 -26.56 -13.85 -2.29
N TYR A 134 -27.87 -13.65 -2.08
CA TYR A 134 -28.42 -12.77 -1.02
C TYR A 134 -28.93 -13.54 0.21
N SER A 135 -28.45 -14.77 0.42
CA SER A 135 -28.90 -15.66 1.49
C SER A 135 -27.80 -16.60 1.94
N GLY A 136 -27.99 -17.25 3.09
CA GLY A 136 -26.93 -18.01 3.76
C GLY A 136 -27.05 -19.54 3.66
N ASN A 137 -25.95 -20.23 3.98
CA ASN A 137 -25.80 -21.68 3.95
C ASN A 137 -25.91 -22.29 2.53
N ASN A 138 -25.59 -21.51 1.50
CA ASN A 138 -25.55 -21.97 0.12
C ASN A 138 -24.16 -22.54 -0.24
N VAL A 139 -24.10 -23.39 -1.26
CA VAL A 139 -22.86 -23.96 -1.80
C VAL A 139 -22.84 -23.78 -3.32
N VAL A 140 -21.71 -23.36 -3.89
CA VAL A 140 -21.54 -23.18 -5.35
C VAL A 140 -20.22 -23.84 -5.78
N MET A 141 -20.28 -24.86 -6.62
CA MET A 141 -19.10 -25.65 -7.04
C MET A 141 -19.22 -26.19 -8.47
N GLY A 142 -18.07 -26.32 -9.15
CA GLY A 142 -17.92 -26.90 -10.49
C GLY A 142 -18.22 -25.96 -11.68
N LEU A 143 -18.47 -24.67 -11.45
CA LEU A 143 -18.87 -23.74 -12.51
C LEU A 143 -17.68 -22.98 -13.12
N GLN A 144 -17.70 -22.77 -14.43
CA GLN A 144 -16.87 -21.75 -15.09
C GLN A 144 -17.75 -20.51 -15.35
N ILE A 145 -17.39 -19.35 -14.80
CA ILE A 145 -18.17 -18.11 -14.87
C ILE A 145 -17.27 -16.99 -15.42
N VAL A 146 -17.59 -16.51 -16.61
CA VAL A 146 -16.67 -15.68 -17.41
C VAL A 146 -17.36 -14.52 -18.13
N ASN A 147 -16.57 -13.49 -18.44
CA ASN A 147 -16.94 -12.34 -19.29
C ASN A 147 -18.14 -11.51 -18.80
N PHE A 148 -18.41 -11.48 -17.49
CA PHE A 148 -19.37 -10.54 -16.91
C PHE A 148 -18.78 -9.13 -16.79
N LYS A 149 -19.65 -8.12 -16.77
CA LYS A 149 -19.23 -6.72 -16.61
C LYS A 149 -19.21 -6.23 -15.16
N GLY A 150 -19.81 -6.96 -14.24
CA GLY A 150 -19.59 -6.83 -12.81
C GLY A 150 -18.83 -8.05 -12.27
N SER A 151 -19.24 -8.50 -11.08
CA SER A 151 -18.65 -9.62 -10.36
C SER A 151 -19.08 -10.97 -10.94
N GLY A 152 -18.15 -11.91 -11.12
CA GLY A 152 -18.46 -13.28 -11.54
C GLY A 152 -19.38 -14.00 -10.54
N ILE A 153 -19.03 -13.95 -9.25
CA ILE A 153 -19.89 -14.39 -8.14
C ILE A 153 -19.94 -13.28 -7.08
N ALA A 154 -21.13 -12.78 -6.77
CA ALA A 154 -21.36 -11.81 -5.69
C ALA A 154 -22.12 -12.45 -4.51
N ILE A 155 -21.57 -12.36 -3.31
CA ILE A 155 -22.13 -12.87 -2.05
C ILE A 155 -22.40 -11.68 -1.12
N CYS A 156 -23.65 -11.22 -1.10
CA CYS A 156 -23.99 -9.90 -0.59
C CYS A 156 -25.15 -9.93 0.40
N GLY A 157 -25.15 -9.01 1.36
CA GLY A 157 -26.29 -8.81 2.27
C GLY A 157 -26.11 -9.48 3.63
N ARG A 158 -26.71 -8.85 4.65
CA ARG A 158 -26.67 -9.29 6.06
C ARG A 158 -27.18 -10.71 6.33
N ASP A 159 -27.95 -11.30 5.40
CA ASP A 159 -28.42 -12.68 5.47
C ASP A 159 -27.57 -13.68 4.66
N ALA A 160 -26.62 -13.21 3.85
CA ALA A 160 -25.60 -14.03 3.19
C ALA A 160 -24.51 -14.42 4.21
N ARG A 161 -24.80 -15.50 4.95
CA ARG A 161 -23.89 -16.09 5.95
C ARG A 161 -23.63 -17.57 5.76
N ASN A 162 -22.46 -18.07 6.15
CA ASN A 162 -22.10 -19.50 6.04
C ASN A 162 -22.14 -20.05 4.59
N ASN A 163 -21.85 -19.22 3.58
CA ASN A 163 -21.81 -19.67 2.19
C ASN A 163 -20.48 -20.35 1.85
N VAL A 164 -20.48 -21.32 0.94
CA VAL A 164 -19.26 -22.00 0.48
C VAL A 164 -19.13 -21.88 -1.03
N ILE A 165 -18.03 -21.29 -1.49
CA ILE A 165 -17.70 -21.09 -2.90
C ILE A 165 -16.48 -21.95 -3.22
N GLY A 166 -16.71 -23.01 -4.00
CA GLY A 166 -15.72 -24.00 -4.39
C GLY A 166 -15.56 -25.16 -3.41
N GLY A 167 -14.55 -25.99 -3.63
CA GLY A 167 -14.32 -27.24 -2.92
C GLY A 167 -13.04 -27.94 -3.38
N ASP A 168 -12.99 -29.27 -3.27
CA ASP A 168 -11.84 -30.04 -3.73
C ASP A 168 -11.86 -30.22 -5.26
N ARG A 169 -10.90 -29.62 -5.98
CA ARG A 169 -10.73 -29.75 -7.44
C ARG A 169 -10.47 -31.18 -7.91
N SER A 170 -10.09 -32.10 -7.02
CA SER A 170 -9.92 -33.53 -7.33
C SER A 170 -11.20 -34.37 -7.21
N ILE A 171 -12.31 -33.78 -6.74
CA ILE A 171 -13.59 -34.46 -6.57
C ILE A 171 -14.55 -34.07 -7.70
N GLY A 172 -15.00 -35.08 -8.45
CA GLY A 172 -15.97 -34.94 -9.55
C GLY A 172 -15.35 -35.24 -10.91
N ALA A 173 -16.20 -35.45 -11.91
CA ALA A 173 -15.77 -35.71 -13.29
C ALA A 173 -15.54 -34.44 -14.14
N GLY A 174 -16.07 -33.29 -13.72
CA GLY A 174 -15.97 -32.01 -14.42
C GLY A 174 -14.54 -31.46 -14.51
N PRO A 175 -14.26 -30.51 -15.42
CA PRO A 175 -12.90 -30.08 -15.77
C PRO A 175 -12.13 -29.43 -14.61
N ILE A 176 -12.83 -29.01 -13.55
CA ILE A 176 -12.28 -28.35 -12.35
C ILE A 176 -12.79 -28.97 -11.03
N GLY A 177 -13.42 -30.16 -11.08
CA GLY A 177 -14.01 -30.83 -9.92
C GLY A 177 -14.98 -29.94 -9.15
N GLN A 178 -14.80 -29.82 -7.83
CA GLN A 178 -15.60 -28.90 -6.99
C GLN A 178 -15.11 -27.43 -7.01
N GLY A 179 -14.00 -27.11 -7.66
CA GLY A 179 -13.58 -25.71 -7.82
C GLY A 179 -14.56 -24.94 -8.73
N ASN A 180 -14.56 -23.61 -8.65
CA ASN A 180 -15.12 -22.77 -9.72
C ASN A 180 -13.98 -22.06 -10.45
N LEU A 181 -14.16 -21.77 -11.74
CA LEU A 181 -13.32 -20.86 -12.50
C LEU A 181 -14.05 -19.52 -12.63
N VAL A 182 -13.38 -18.42 -12.30
CA VAL A 182 -13.98 -17.09 -12.27
C VAL A 182 -12.98 -16.08 -12.86
N SER A 183 -13.09 -15.88 -14.18
CA SER A 183 -12.04 -15.29 -15.02
C SER A 183 -12.62 -14.39 -16.13
N GLY A 184 -11.89 -13.34 -16.54
CA GLY A 184 -12.36 -12.39 -17.56
C GLY A 184 -13.56 -11.53 -17.17
N ASN A 185 -13.97 -11.53 -15.90
CA ASN A 185 -15.01 -10.64 -15.37
C ASN A 185 -14.38 -9.28 -15.00
N THR A 186 -15.17 -8.34 -14.48
CA THR A 186 -14.58 -7.13 -13.88
C THR A 186 -13.98 -7.45 -12.52
N ILE A 187 -14.79 -8.02 -11.62
CA ILE A 187 -14.33 -8.65 -10.38
C ILE A 187 -14.56 -10.17 -10.46
N GLY A 188 -13.63 -10.98 -9.95
CA GLY A 188 -13.79 -12.43 -9.88
C GLY A 188 -14.88 -12.83 -8.86
N ILE A 189 -14.51 -12.92 -7.58
CA ILE A 189 -15.42 -13.23 -6.47
C ILE A 189 -15.53 -12.02 -5.54
N ASP A 190 -16.75 -11.61 -5.27
CA ASP A 190 -17.11 -10.40 -4.56
C ASP A 190 -17.95 -10.79 -3.32
N VAL A 191 -17.56 -10.28 -2.15
CA VAL A 191 -18.31 -10.43 -0.91
C VAL A 191 -18.63 -9.03 -0.41
N CYS A 192 -19.93 -8.70 -0.32
CA CYS A 192 -20.38 -7.33 -0.13
C CYS A 192 -21.50 -7.18 0.92
N ASP A 193 -21.96 -5.95 1.16
CA ASP A 193 -23.19 -5.67 1.92
C ASP A 193 -23.27 -6.34 3.32
N PHE A 194 -22.14 -6.36 4.06
CA PHE A 194 -22.02 -6.97 5.39
C PHE A 194 -22.29 -8.49 5.45
N ALA A 195 -21.98 -9.24 4.38
CA ALA A 195 -21.96 -10.69 4.38
C ALA A 195 -20.94 -11.25 5.40
N THR A 196 -21.14 -12.49 5.90
CA THR A 196 -20.30 -13.05 6.98
C THR A 196 -20.08 -14.55 6.92
N ASP A 197 -19.03 -15.06 7.57
CA ASP A 197 -18.79 -16.51 7.73
C ASP A 197 -18.71 -17.28 6.38
N THR A 198 -18.33 -16.62 5.29
CA THR A 198 -18.20 -17.23 3.95
C THR A 198 -16.89 -17.99 3.82
N VAL A 199 -16.86 -19.13 3.13
CA VAL A 199 -15.66 -19.88 2.78
C VAL A 199 -15.47 -19.87 1.27
N ILE A 200 -14.32 -19.40 0.80
CA ILE A 200 -13.92 -19.41 -0.61
C ILE A 200 -12.70 -20.33 -0.72
N GLN A 201 -12.82 -21.51 -1.34
CA GLN A 201 -11.75 -22.52 -1.37
C GLN A 201 -11.67 -23.26 -2.71
N GLY A 202 -10.46 -23.60 -3.15
CA GLY A 202 -10.26 -24.43 -4.34
C GLY A 202 -10.66 -23.81 -5.68
N ASN A 203 -10.92 -22.50 -5.76
CA ASN A 203 -11.31 -21.82 -7.01
C ASN A 203 -10.08 -21.47 -7.87
N LEU A 204 -10.31 -21.26 -9.17
CA LEU A 204 -9.38 -20.69 -10.13
C LEU A 204 -9.87 -19.28 -10.48
N VAL A 205 -9.07 -18.25 -10.20
CA VAL A 205 -9.50 -16.85 -10.31
C VAL A 205 -8.47 -16.07 -11.13
N GLY A 206 -8.86 -15.68 -12.35
CA GLY A 206 -8.00 -14.99 -13.32
C GLY A 206 -7.11 -15.93 -14.17
N THR A 207 -7.30 -17.25 -14.07
CA THR A 207 -6.62 -18.24 -14.93
C THR A 207 -7.58 -18.91 -15.91
N ASP A 208 -7.03 -19.68 -16.85
CA ASP A 208 -7.76 -20.70 -17.58
C ASP A 208 -8.12 -21.92 -16.69
N ALA A 209 -8.76 -22.93 -17.28
CA ALA A 209 -9.20 -24.14 -16.57
C ALA A 209 -8.05 -25.07 -16.13
N THR A 210 -6.85 -24.94 -16.69
CA THR A 210 -5.65 -25.65 -16.18
C THR A 210 -5.08 -24.97 -14.93
N GLY A 211 -5.23 -23.65 -14.81
CA GLY A 211 -4.59 -22.83 -13.78
C GLY A 211 -3.26 -22.22 -14.24
N GLU A 212 -2.79 -22.55 -15.45
CA GLU A 212 -1.45 -22.16 -15.91
C GLU A 212 -1.46 -20.86 -16.75
N PHE A 213 -2.51 -20.63 -17.53
CA PHE A 213 -2.56 -19.56 -18.53
C PHE A 213 -3.38 -18.34 -18.08
N PRO A 214 -2.96 -17.11 -18.47
CA PRO A 214 -3.61 -15.88 -18.05
C PRO A 214 -5.01 -15.70 -18.66
N TRP A 215 -5.99 -15.44 -17.79
CA TRP A 215 -7.34 -14.98 -18.16
C TRP A 215 -7.87 -14.05 -17.05
N GLY A 216 -7.08 -13.03 -16.71
CA GLY A 216 -7.35 -12.11 -15.61
C GLY A 216 -8.77 -11.56 -15.57
N ASN A 217 -9.28 -11.31 -14.35
CA ASN A 217 -10.36 -10.34 -14.18
C ASN A 217 -9.77 -8.92 -14.35
N LYS A 218 -10.56 -7.98 -14.86
CA LYS A 218 -10.08 -6.64 -15.26
C LYS A 218 -9.57 -5.80 -14.09
N GLU A 219 -10.16 -6.01 -12.92
CA GLU A 219 -9.82 -5.33 -11.68
C GLU A 219 -9.43 -6.39 -10.63
N LEU A 220 -10.36 -6.82 -9.78
CA LEU A 220 -10.05 -7.57 -8.57
C LEU A 220 -10.26 -9.08 -8.75
N GLY A 221 -9.35 -9.90 -8.24
CA GLY A 221 -9.53 -11.35 -8.17
C GLY A 221 -10.60 -11.73 -7.15
N ILE A 222 -10.35 -11.42 -5.86
CA ILE A 222 -11.32 -11.59 -4.77
C ILE A 222 -11.44 -10.29 -3.97
N PHE A 223 -12.65 -9.76 -3.80
CA PHE A 223 -12.92 -8.52 -3.07
C PHE A 223 -13.79 -8.78 -1.85
N LEU A 224 -13.40 -8.22 -0.69
CA LEU A 224 -14.21 -8.14 0.52
C LEU A 224 -14.45 -6.65 0.86
N GLU A 225 -15.69 -6.19 0.71
CA GLU A 225 -16.09 -4.81 1.04
C GLU A 225 -16.22 -4.53 2.55
N ASP A 226 -16.42 -3.25 2.89
CA ASP A 226 -16.62 -2.81 4.27
C ASP A 226 -17.74 -3.59 4.97
N GLY A 227 -17.46 -3.93 6.23
CA GLY A 227 -18.41 -4.64 7.09
C GLY A 227 -18.48 -6.16 6.87
N VAL A 228 -17.78 -6.71 5.88
CA VAL A 228 -17.63 -8.17 5.69
C VAL A 228 -16.76 -8.77 6.79
N LYS A 229 -17.23 -9.86 7.42
CA LYS A 229 -16.54 -10.43 8.59
C LYS A 229 -16.50 -11.95 8.63
N ARG A 230 -15.39 -12.50 9.13
CA ARG A 230 -15.17 -13.94 9.33
C ARG A 230 -15.21 -14.74 8.01
N THR A 231 -14.90 -14.10 6.90
CA THR A 231 -14.69 -14.80 5.62
C THR A 231 -13.35 -15.52 5.67
N ARG A 232 -13.30 -16.76 5.16
CA ARG A 232 -12.08 -17.55 5.02
C ARG A 232 -11.78 -17.80 3.56
N ILE A 233 -10.71 -17.20 3.04
CA ILE A 233 -10.21 -17.39 1.68
C ILE A 233 -9.09 -18.43 1.74
N GLY A 234 -9.43 -19.66 1.36
CA GLY A 234 -8.53 -20.79 1.22
C GLY A 234 -9.02 -22.06 1.93
N PRO A 235 -8.30 -23.18 1.80
CA PRO A 235 -7.05 -23.31 1.05
C PRO A 235 -7.29 -23.48 -0.45
N ASN A 236 -6.20 -23.61 -1.20
CA ASN A 236 -6.12 -24.14 -2.57
C ASN A 236 -6.82 -23.32 -3.67
N ASN A 237 -7.22 -22.06 -3.41
CA ASN A 237 -7.53 -21.15 -4.50
C ASN A 237 -6.25 -20.81 -5.27
N VAL A 238 -6.37 -20.62 -6.58
CA VAL A 238 -5.38 -19.94 -7.43
C VAL A 238 -5.92 -18.56 -7.74
N VAL A 239 -5.17 -17.52 -7.44
CA VAL A 239 -5.55 -16.12 -7.68
C VAL A 239 -4.40 -15.42 -8.41
N ALA A 240 -4.51 -15.34 -9.72
CA ALA A 240 -3.40 -14.91 -10.58
C ALA A 240 -3.89 -14.08 -11.77
N TYR A 241 -3.00 -13.23 -12.31
CA TYR A 241 -3.22 -12.43 -13.51
C TYR A 241 -4.35 -11.40 -13.45
N ASN A 242 -4.86 -11.05 -12.26
CA ASN A 242 -5.84 -9.96 -12.06
C ASN A 242 -5.10 -8.62 -11.90
N ASN A 243 -5.81 -7.48 -11.89
CA ASN A 243 -5.17 -6.20 -11.56
C ASN A 243 -4.72 -6.17 -10.09
N ALA A 244 -5.52 -6.71 -9.18
CA ALA A 244 -5.09 -7.03 -7.81
C ALA A 244 -5.64 -8.40 -7.39
N GLY A 245 -4.89 -9.13 -6.56
CA GLY A 245 -5.20 -10.51 -6.18
C GLY A 245 -6.41 -10.61 -5.25
N ILE A 246 -6.18 -10.35 -3.96
CA ILE A 246 -7.20 -10.33 -2.92
C ILE A 246 -7.21 -8.94 -2.27
N VAL A 247 -8.35 -8.27 -2.24
CA VAL A 247 -8.51 -6.96 -1.59
C VAL A 247 -9.48 -7.07 -0.43
N VAL A 248 -9.10 -6.54 0.73
CA VAL A 248 -9.97 -6.39 1.92
C VAL A 248 -10.05 -4.91 2.25
N SER A 249 -11.23 -4.32 2.08
CA SER A 249 -11.43 -2.87 2.10
C SER A 249 -12.40 -2.44 3.20
N GLY A 250 -12.05 -1.37 3.91
CA GLY A 250 -12.91 -0.70 4.88
C GLY A 250 -12.67 -1.11 6.34
N SER A 251 -12.72 -0.12 7.23
CA SER A 251 -12.37 -0.24 8.66
C SER A 251 -13.25 -1.20 9.47
N THR A 252 -14.39 -1.63 8.90
CA THR A 252 -15.24 -2.65 9.50
C THR A 252 -15.20 -3.99 8.75
N ALA A 253 -14.40 -4.16 7.70
CA ALA A 253 -14.08 -5.47 7.11
C ALA A 253 -13.02 -6.21 7.96
N LEU A 254 -13.47 -7.01 8.93
CA LEU A 254 -12.63 -7.52 10.02
C LEU A 254 -12.74 -9.04 10.24
N ALA A 255 -11.67 -9.62 10.77
CA ALA A 255 -11.53 -11.05 11.03
C ALA A 255 -11.61 -11.92 9.76
N ASN A 256 -11.12 -11.42 8.62
CA ASN A 256 -11.14 -12.14 7.36
C ASN A 256 -9.81 -12.86 7.14
N THR A 257 -9.83 -14.20 7.19
CA THR A 257 -8.61 -15.02 7.16
C THR A 257 -8.27 -15.45 5.74
N ILE A 258 -7.11 -15.05 5.26
CA ILE A 258 -6.50 -15.51 4.00
C ILE A 258 -5.48 -16.59 4.36
N THR A 259 -5.53 -17.76 3.73
CA THR A 259 -4.67 -18.90 4.12
C THR A 259 -4.46 -19.90 3.00
N ARG A 260 -3.21 -20.29 2.74
CA ARG A 260 -2.82 -21.38 1.80
C ARG A 260 -3.47 -21.28 0.42
N ASN A 261 -3.46 -20.08 -0.16
CA ASN A 261 -3.78 -19.88 -1.57
C ASN A 261 -2.48 -19.86 -2.38
N ALA A 262 -2.57 -20.14 -3.67
CA ALA A 262 -1.52 -19.84 -4.63
C ALA A 262 -1.85 -18.47 -5.24
N ILE A 263 -1.09 -17.45 -4.90
CA ILE A 263 -1.27 -16.07 -5.38
C ILE A 263 0.03 -15.69 -6.10
N TYR A 264 -0.04 -15.38 -7.39
CA TYR A 264 1.13 -15.07 -8.21
C TYR A 264 0.74 -14.24 -9.44
N ARG A 265 1.67 -13.43 -9.94
CA ARG A 265 1.55 -12.68 -11.21
C ARG A 265 0.25 -11.88 -11.35
N ASN A 266 -0.29 -11.31 -10.28
CA ASN A 266 -1.23 -10.19 -10.42
C ASN A 266 -0.44 -8.94 -10.84
N LEU A 267 -1.11 -7.93 -11.43
CA LEU A 267 -0.42 -6.74 -11.96
C LEU A 267 -0.01 -5.77 -10.85
N GLY A 268 -0.86 -5.64 -9.84
CA GLY A 268 -0.60 -5.02 -8.54
C GLY A 268 -0.68 -6.06 -7.40
N PRO A 269 -0.89 -5.65 -6.14
CA PRO A 269 -0.68 -6.50 -4.97
C PRO A 269 -1.53 -7.79 -4.93
N GLY A 270 -0.89 -8.90 -4.59
CA GLY A 270 -1.55 -10.19 -4.38
C GLY A 270 -2.48 -10.22 -3.17
N ILE A 271 -2.16 -9.44 -2.12
CA ILE A 271 -3.05 -9.16 -0.99
C ILE A 271 -2.95 -7.67 -0.64
N SER A 272 -4.05 -6.93 -0.77
CA SER A 272 -4.20 -5.52 -0.38
C SER A 272 -5.13 -5.39 0.84
N LEU A 273 -4.72 -4.57 1.81
CA LEU A 273 -5.52 -4.17 2.97
C LEU A 273 -5.75 -2.66 2.92
N GLU A 274 -6.99 -2.25 2.67
CA GLU A 274 -7.33 -0.87 2.33
C GLU A 274 -8.32 -0.27 3.35
N TYR A 275 -8.18 1.02 3.64
CA TYR A 275 -9.13 1.80 4.45
C TYR A 275 -9.42 1.19 5.83
N GLY A 276 -8.46 0.47 6.44
CA GLY A 276 -8.58 -0.22 7.72
C GLY A 276 -9.03 -1.69 7.62
N GLY A 277 -9.12 -2.26 6.42
CA GLY A 277 -9.44 -3.67 6.19
C GLY A 277 -8.49 -4.60 6.93
N ASN A 278 -9.02 -5.61 7.63
CA ASN A 278 -8.26 -6.49 8.54
C ASN A 278 -7.37 -5.74 9.55
N THR A 279 -7.77 -4.53 9.97
CA THR A 279 -7.01 -3.61 10.84
C THR A 279 -5.67 -3.13 10.26
N GLU A 280 -5.42 -3.29 8.95
CA GLU A 280 -4.10 -3.10 8.34
C GLU A 280 -3.01 -3.86 9.10
N LEU A 281 -3.29 -5.13 9.41
CA LEU A 281 -2.36 -5.96 10.18
C LEU A 281 -1.00 -6.00 9.50
N ALA A 282 0.02 -5.47 10.19
CA ALA A 282 1.38 -5.41 9.67
C ALA A 282 1.89 -6.78 9.23
N ALA A 283 2.49 -6.83 8.05
CA ALA A 283 3.11 -8.03 7.52
C ALA A 283 4.25 -8.52 8.45
N PRO A 284 4.49 -9.84 8.52
CA PRO A 284 5.68 -10.37 9.18
C PRO A 284 6.94 -9.95 8.42
N ALA A 285 8.09 -9.97 9.07
CA ALA A 285 9.39 -9.85 8.42
C ALA A 285 10.19 -11.14 8.61
N ILE A 286 10.77 -11.65 7.52
CA ILE A 286 11.74 -12.76 7.54
C ILE A 286 13.12 -12.12 7.70
N PHE A 287 13.83 -12.47 8.77
CA PHE A 287 15.14 -11.88 9.07
C PHE A 287 16.32 -12.82 8.78
N ASP A 288 16.14 -14.13 8.96
CA ASP A 288 17.16 -15.12 8.60
C ASP A 288 16.49 -16.24 7.84
N PHE A 289 17.10 -16.70 6.74
CA PHE A 289 16.58 -17.84 5.99
C PHE A 289 17.70 -18.62 5.32
N ASP A 290 17.39 -19.85 4.90
CA ASP A 290 18.31 -20.76 4.22
C ASP A 290 17.46 -21.68 3.32
N LEU A 291 17.45 -21.40 2.01
CA LEU A 291 16.55 -22.09 1.07
C LEU A 291 16.82 -23.59 1.02
N GLU A 292 18.10 -24.00 1.00
CA GLU A 292 18.49 -25.43 0.96
C GLU A 292 18.05 -26.21 2.21
N LYS A 293 17.97 -25.56 3.37
CA LYS A 293 17.50 -26.21 4.62
C LYS A 293 15.99 -26.14 4.81
N GLY A 294 15.31 -25.25 4.10
CA GLY A 294 13.93 -24.88 4.40
C GLY A 294 13.79 -24.39 5.83
N SER A 295 14.60 -23.40 6.21
CA SER A 295 14.49 -22.68 7.49
C SER A 295 14.28 -21.19 7.27
N ALA A 296 13.38 -20.60 8.04
CA ALA A 296 13.14 -19.17 8.10
C ALA A 296 12.85 -18.73 9.54
N GLU A 297 13.49 -17.66 9.99
CA GLU A 297 13.33 -17.02 11.29
C GLU A 297 13.00 -15.55 11.09
N GLY A 298 12.18 -14.99 11.96
CA GLY A 298 11.68 -13.64 11.77
C GLY A 298 10.74 -13.19 12.85
N LYS A 299 9.96 -12.15 12.55
CA LYS A 299 9.06 -11.52 13.51
C LYS A 299 7.71 -11.14 12.92
N ALA A 300 6.67 -11.33 13.72
CA ALA A 300 5.28 -11.01 13.43
C ALA A 300 4.66 -10.28 14.64
N CYS A 301 3.35 -10.05 14.58
CA CYS A 301 2.56 -9.72 15.76
C CYS A 301 2.59 -10.87 16.80
N PRO A 302 2.54 -10.57 18.12
CA PRO A 302 2.55 -11.59 19.17
C PRO A 302 1.44 -12.62 19.01
N GLN A 303 1.77 -13.90 19.18
CA GLN A 303 0.84 -15.03 19.05
C GLN A 303 0.12 -15.13 17.68
N CYS A 304 0.64 -14.49 16.63
CA CYS A 304 0.13 -14.64 15.28
C CYS A 304 0.61 -15.94 14.60
N VAL A 305 -0.25 -16.54 13.79
CA VAL A 305 0.14 -17.63 12.88
C VAL A 305 0.83 -17.02 11.69
N VAL A 306 2.05 -17.46 11.39
CA VAL A 306 2.82 -17.03 10.23
C VAL A 306 2.77 -18.13 9.18
N GLU A 307 2.18 -17.85 8.02
CA GLU A 307 2.24 -18.74 6.85
C GLU A 307 3.36 -18.26 5.92
N ILE A 308 4.29 -19.14 5.57
CA ILE A 308 5.41 -18.86 4.66
C ILE A 308 5.11 -19.49 3.31
N PHE A 309 5.39 -18.73 2.26
CA PHE A 309 5.20 -19.07 0.88
C PHE A 309 6.54 -18.90 0.14
N SER A 310 6.65 -19.52 -1.03
CA SER A 310 7.72 -19.25 -1.98
C SER A 310 7.17 -19.02 -3.38
N GLY A 311 7.92 -18.30 -4.21
CA GLY A 311 7.47 -17.92 -5.54
C GLY A 311 8.58 -17.35 -6.44
N PRO A 312 8.25 -17.09 -7.72
CA PRO A 312 9.12 -16.40 -8.68
C PRO A 312 9.00 -14.87 -8.59
N ASP A 313 8.07 -14.35 -7.79
CA ASP A 313 7.67 -12.96 -7.65
C ASP A 313 7.42 -12.61 -6.17
N GLU A 314 6.98 -11.37 -5.89
CA GLU A 314 6.73 -10.87 -4.54
C GLU A 314 5.40 -11.34 -3.91
N GLU A 315 4.76 -12.35 -4.48
CA GLU A 315 3.51 -12.92 -3.99
C GLU A 315 3.73 -14.29 -3.31
N GLY A 316 2.70 -15.12 -3.19
CA GLY A 316 2.73 -16.39 -2.47
C GLY A 316 2.26 -17.55 -3.34
N MET A 317 3.07 -17.94 -4.33
CA MET A 317 2.72 -18.98 -5.30
C MET A 317 2.56 -20.37 -4.64
N MET A 318 3.51 -20.75 -3.79
CA MET A 318 3.64 -22.08 -3.21
C MET A 318 3.63 -21.98 -1.69
N PHE A 319 2.70 -22.67 -1.01
CA PHE A 319 2.65 -22.67 0.46
C PHE A 319 3.66 -23.68 1.03
N GLU A 320 4.67 -23.17 1.74
CA GLU A 320 5.77 -23.96 2.31
C GLU A 320 5.42 -24.54 3.68
N GLY A 321 4.79 -23.74 4.53
CA GLY A 321 4.47 -24.14 5.89
C GLY A 321 4.00 -23.00 6.78
N SER A 322 3.70 -23.34 8.03
CA SER A 322 3.20 -22.36 9.01
C SER A 322 3.89 -22.51 10.36
N SER A 323 4.29 -21.39 10.97
CA SER A 323 4.79 -21.30 12.33
C SER A 323 3.82 -20.51 13.22
N GLN A 324 3.98 -20.65 14.53
CA GLN A 324 3.26 -19.88 15.54
C GLN A 324 4.27 -18.93 16.19
N ALA A 325 4.07 -17.61 16.04
CA ALA A 325 4.89 -16.62 16.71
C ALA A 325 4.67 -16.68 18.23
N ASP A 326 5.70 -16.36 19.02
CA ASP A 326 5.65 -16.38 20.48
C ASP A 326 4.99 -15.14 21.10
N ASP A 327 5.04 -15.01 22.43
CA ASP A 327 4.48 -13.87 23.19
C ASP A 327 5.16 -12.51 22.88
N LYS A 328 6.32 -12.53 22.19
CA LYS A 328 7.01 -11.34 21.69
C LYS A 328 6.80 -11.14 20.19
N GLY A 329 6.27 -12.14 19.49
CA GLY A 329 6.13 -12.17 18.04
C GLY A 329 7.30 -12.83 17.30
N ASP A 330 8.26 -13.44 18.00
CA ASP A 330 9.39 -14.13 17.35
C ASP A 330 8.89 -15.46 16.75
N PHE A 331 9.22 -15.77 15.49
CA PHE A 331 8.83 -17.03 14.82
C PHE A 331 10.03 -17.78 14.22
N THR A 332 9.86 -19.11 14.10
CA THR A 332 10.82 -20.01 13.45
C THR A 332 10.07 -21.10 12.68
N LEU A 333 10.32 -21.23 11.38
CA LEU A 333 9.88 -22.36 10.56
C LEU A 333 11.10 -23.21 10.18
N GLN A 334 10.93 -24.53 10.24
CA GLN A 334 11.87 -25.50 9.69
C GLN A 334 11.07 -26.66 9.09
N ILE A 335 11.07 -26.81 7.76
CA ILE A 335 10.30 -27.86 7.07
C ILE A 335 11.11 -29.12 6.77
N GLY A 336 12.45 -29.04 6.83
CA GLY A 336 13.34 -30.21 6.78
C GLY A 336 13.63 -30.75 5.37
N HIS A 337 13.22 -30.01 4.35
CA HIS A 337 13.60 -30.11 2.94
C HIS A 337 13.82 -28.69 2.41
N PRO A 338 14.43 -28.49 1.23
CA PRO A 338 14.51 -27.17 0.63
C PRO A 338 13.13 -26.53 0.44
N PHE A 339 13.06 -25.19 0.50
CA PHE A 339 11.92 -24.45 -0.06
C PHE A 339 11.91 -24.60 -1.60
N GLU A 340 10.74 -24.54 -2.23
CA GLU A 340 10.54 -24.80 -3.67
C GLU A 340 10.90 -23.61 -4.56
N GLY A 341 10.58 -22.38 -4.13
CA GLY A 341 10.83 -21.13 -4.86
C GLY A 341 12.07 -20.34 -4.39
N PRO A 342 12.62 -19.45 -5.25
CA PRO A 342 13.79 -18.62 -4.94
C PRO A 342 13.49 -17.48 -3.96
N HIS A 343 12.27 -16.95 -3.95
CA HIS A 343 11.86 -15.85 -3.07
C HIS A 343 10.89 -16.38 -2.02
N LEU A 344 11.09 -16.00 -0.76
CA LEU A 344 10.15 -16.29 0.33
C LEU A 344 9.33 -15.04 0.66
N THR A 345 8.03 -15.23 0.82
CA THR A 345 7.11 -14.25 1.37
C THR A 345 6.35 -14.86 2.54
N ALA A 346 5.77 -14.04 3.42
CA ALA A 346 5.00 -14.53 4.54
C ALA A 346 3.80 -13.64 4.86
N THR A 347 2.73 -14.24 5.38
CA THR A 347 1.59 -13.52 5.95
C THR A 347 1.46 -13.84 7.44
N ALA A 348 0.93 -12.90 8.22
CA ALA A 348 0.59 -13.09 9.62
C ALA A 348 -0.93 -13.09 9.76
N THR A 349 -1.48 -14.03 10.54
CA THR A 349 -2.89 -14.03 10.96
C THR A 349 -2.97 -13.86 12.47
N ASP A 350 -3.71 -12.84 12.92
CA ASP A 350 -3.88 -12.53 14.34
C ASP A 350 -4.89 -13.47 15.04
N LEU A 351 -4.99 -13.33 16.37
CA LEU A 351 -5.95 -14.10 17.18
C LEU A 351 -7.42 -13.76 16.91
N SER A 352 -7.69 -12.67 16.20
CA SER A 352 -9.04 -12.26 15.78
C SER A 352 -9.43 -12.91 14.43
N GLY A 353 -8.45 -13.37 13.65
CA GLY A 353 -8.61 -13.92 12.30
C GLY A 353 -8.34 -12.93 11.18
N ASN A 354 -7.79 -11.73 11.46
CA ASN A 354 -7.30 -10.80 10.45
C ASN A 354 -6.00 -11.37 9.85
N THR A 355 -5.86 -11.40 8.52
CA THR A 355 -4.59 -11.74 7.84
C THR A 355 -3.98 -10.48 7.21
N SER A 356 -2.66 -10.33 7.32
CA SER A 356 -1.85 -9.27 6.70
C SER A 356 -1.72 -9.42 5.18
N SER A 357 -1.23 -8.38 4.51
CA SER A 357 -0.56 -8.52 3.21
C SER A 357 0.70 -9.40 3.30
N PHE A 358 1.29 -9.75 2.16
CA PHE A 358 2.59 -10.42 2.12
C PHE A 358 3.71 -9.54 2.68
N SER A 359 4.70 -10.17 3.30
CA SER A 359 6.00 -9.55 3.57
C SER A 359 6.72 -9.21 2.27
N LEU A 360 7.72 -8.33 2.34
CA LEU A 360 8.71 -8.23 1.27
C LEU A 360 9.31 -9.60 0.96
N ALA A 361 9.59 -9.83 -0.32
CA ALA A 361 10.28 -11.02 -0.80
C ALA A 361 11.72 -11.07 -0.28
N THR A 362 12.18 -12.27 0.12
CA THR A 362 13.60 -12.49 0.38
C THR A 362 14.38 -12.57 -0.93
N SER A 363 15.62 -12.08 -0.92
CA SER A 363 16.54 -12.13 -2.06
C SER A 363 17.79 -12.97 -1.71
N GLY A 364 18.32 -13.70 -2.67
CA GLY A 364 19.44 -14.62 -2.47
C GLY A 364 19.05 -15.98 -1.89
N THR A 365 20.03 -16.87 -1.70
CA THR A 365 19.78 -18.28 -1.29
C THR A 365 19.83 -18.51 0.22
N ARG A 366 20.44 -17.60 0.96
CA ARG A 366 20.59 -17.65 2.42
C ARG A 366 21.12 -16.32 2.92
N GLU A 367 20.35 -15.62 3.76
CA GLU A 367 20.75 -14.32 4.31
C GLU A 367 20.43 -14.21 5.81
N SER A 368 21.03 -13.21 6.48
CA SER A 368 20.78 -12.84 7.87
C SER A 368 20.75 -11.33 7.99
N TYR A 369 19.56 -10.76 7.84
CA TYR A 369 19.33 -9.31 7.92
C TYR A 369 19.61 -8.82 9.35
N VAL A 370 20.76 -8.14 9.48
CA VAL A 370 21.24 -7.47 10.69
C VAL A 370 21.73 -6.07 10.34
N LEU A 371 21.82 -5.19 11.34
CA LEU A 371 22.33 -3.82 11.17
C LEU A 371 23.80 -3.68 11.59
N GLN A 372 24.38 -4.73 12.17
CA GLN A 372 25.74 -4.71 12.69
C GLN A 372 26.37 -6.12 12.64
N GLN A 373 27.63 -6.19 12.19
CA GLN A 373 28.37 -7.43 12.08
C GLN A 373 28.41 -8.20 13.40
N HIS A 374 28.02 -9.48 13.33
CA HIS A 374 28.01 -10.42 14.46
C HIS A 374 27.08 -10.06 15.63
N ASN A 375 26.26 -9.00 15.50
CA ASN A 375 25.29 -8.60 16.51
C ASN A 375 24.18 -9.67 16.63
N LYS A 376 23.81 -10.01 17.87
CA LYS A 376 22.75 -10.97 18.23
C LYS A 376 21.67 -10.36 19.12
N GLY A 377 21.65 -9.03 19.21
CA GLY A 377 20.60 -8.24 19.84
C GLY A 377 19.26 -8.50 19.17
N GLY A 378 18.20 -8.49 19.98
CA GLY A 378 16.84 -8.74 19.51
C GLY A 378 16.44 -7.72 18.45
N ARG A 379 15.77 -8.22 17.41
CA ARG A 379 15.13 -7.40 16.37
C ARG A 379 13.66 -7.17 16.77
N ALA A 380 13.14 -5.99 16.49
CA ALA A 380 11.71 -5.66 16.62
C ALA A 380 11.23 -5.05 15.31
N LEU A 381 9.95 -5.24 14.94
CA LEU A 381 9.39 -4.53 13.80
C LEU A 381 9.34 -3.02 14.09
N VAL A 382 9.46 -2.21 13.05
CA VAL A 382 9.14 -0.77 13.10
C VAL A 382 7.62 -0.65 13.06
N GLU A 383 7.04 -0.08 14.10
CA GLU A 383 5.62 0.27 14.11
C GLU A 383 5.39 1.43 13.15
N VAL A 384 4.44 1.29 12.23
CA VAL A 384 3.97 2.37 11.34
C VAL A 384 2.66 2.92 11.88
N VAL A 385 2.46 4.25 11.79
CA VAL A 385 1.26 4.90 12.33
C VAL A 385 0.70 5.94 11.35
N SER A 386 -0.60 6.23 11.46
CA SER A 386 -1.29 7.20 10.61
C SER A 386 -0.88 8.64 10.93
N SER A 387 -1.22 9.55 10.02
CA SER A 387 -0.99 11.00 10.12
C SER A 387 -1.53 11.60 11.43
N GLU A 388 -2.66 11.11 11.93
CA GLU A 388 -3.27 11.58 13.18
C GLU A 388 -2.38 11.34 14.42
N ALA A 389 -1.59 10.26 14.41
CA ALA A 389 -0.67 9.91 15.49
C ALA A 389 0.67 10.68 15.41
N LEU A 390 0.99 11.25 14.24
CA LEU A 390 2.26 11.92 13.95
C LEU A 390 2.14 13.44 14.12
N ALA A 391 2.96 14.03 15.00
CA ALA A 391 2.92 15.48 15.25
C ALA A 391 3.28 16.31 14.00
N ASN A 392 4.44 16.03 13.39
CA ASN A 392 4.86 16.53 12.08
C ASN A 392 6.13 15.77 11.63
N ASN A 393 6.18 15.24 10.40
CA ASN A 393 7.38 14.62 9.83
C ASN A 393 7.97 15.37 8.63
N ARG A 394 7.30 16.46 8.19
CA ARG A 394 7.65 17.27 7.00
C ARG A 394 7.68 16.49 5.68
N ILE A 395 6.95 15.38 5.61
CA ILE A 395 6.80 14.55 4.42
C ILE A 395 5.33 14.60 3.98
N GLY A 396 5.10 14.73 2.68
CA GLY A 396 3.78 14.81 2.08
C GLY A 396 3.72 14.16 0.70
N VAL A 397 2.64 14.44 -0.02
CA VAL A 397 2.34 13.90 -1.35
C VAL A 397 1.62 14.93 -2.21
N GLN A 398 1.90 14.96 -3.51
CA GLN A 398 1.14 15.68 -4.51
C GLN A 398 0.07 14.75 -5.09
N VAL A 399 -1.15 15.27 -5.22
CA VAL A 399 -2.35 14.53 -5.60
C VAL A 399 -3.13 15.33 -6.64
N GLU A 400 -3.48 14.67 -7.73
CA GLU A 400 -4.42 15.18 -8.73
C GLU A 400 -5.85 14.85 -8.26
N LEU A 401 -6.78 15.81 -8.36
CA LEU A 401 -8.17 15.55 -7.99
C LEU A 401 -8.88 14.69 -9.07
N PRO A 402 -9.63 13.63 -8.68
CA PRO A 402 -10.37 12.75 -9.61
C PRO A 402 -11.34 13.48 -10.55
N HIS A 403 -11.60 12.90 -11.73
CA HIS A 403 -12.57 13.43 -12.69
C HIS A 403 -13.17 12.39 -13.65
N ALA A 404 -14.45 12.57 -13.96
CA ALA A 404 -15.21 11.68 -14.84
C ALA A 404 -14.69 11.57 -16.29
N ASP A 405 -14.07 12.62 -16.85
CA ASP A 405 -13.53 12.56 -18.22
C ASP A 405 -12.10 11.98 -18.31
N VAL A 406 -11.47 11.63 -17.18
CA VAL A 406 -10.16 10.96 -17.14
C VAL A 406 -10.38 9.48 -16.83
N PRO A 407 -10.13 8.55 -17.76
CA PRO A 407 -10.44 7.12 -17.54
C PRO A 407 -9.73 6.48 -16.35
N ALA A 408 -8.59 7.02 -15.90
CA ALA A 408 -7.89 6.58 -14.70
C ALA A 408 -8.60 6.96 -13.38
N TYR A 409 -9.56 7.88 -13.43
CA TYR A 409 -10.34 8.35 -12.28
C TYR A 409 -11.84 8.01 -12.38
N GLU A 410 -12.25 7.17 -13.35
CA GLU A 410 -13.64 6.73 -13.48
C GLU A 410 -14.05 5.89 -12.27
N GLY A 411 -14.87 6.47 -11.39
CA GLY A 411 -15.34 5.83 -10.14
C GLY A 411 -14.46 6.07 -8.90
N VAL A 412 -13.40 6.87 -9.00
CA VAL A 412 -12.51 7.19 -7.86
C VAL A 412 -13.12 8.29 -6.99
N ASP A 413 -13.27 7.99 -5.69
CA ASP A 413 -13.78 8.90 -4.65
C ASP A 413 -12.62 9.57 -3.91
N PHE A 414 -12.50 10.90 -3.98
CA PHE A 414 -11.44 11.65 -3.28
C PHE A 414 -11.51 11.54 -1.75
N SER A 415 -12.68 11.24 -1.17
CA SER A 415 -12.81 10.92 0.26
C SER A 415 -12.04 9.65 0.62
N SER A 416 -11.89 8.71 -0.31
CA SER A 416 -11.08 7.50 -0.13
C SER A 416 -9.59 7.80 -0.32
N GLU A 417 -9.21 8.57 -1.34
CA GLU A 417 -7.83 9.07 -1.52
C GLU A 417 -7.29 9.79 -0.28
N ALA A 418 -8.13 10.61 0.37
CA ALA A 418 -7.82 11.26 1.63
C ALA A 418 -7.45 10.28 2.75
N ASP A 419 -8.13 9.14 2.85
CA ASP A 419 -7.80 8.09 3.82
C ASP A 419 -6.43 7.46 3.52
N VAL A 420 -6.06 7.26 2.24
CA VAL A 420 -4.71 6.79 1.86
C VAL A 420 -3.63 7.78 2.31
N VAL A 421 -3.81 9.09 2.07
CA VAL A 421 -2.88 10.14 2.56
C VAL A 421 -2.67 10.04 4.08
N ILE A 422 -3.77 9.86 4.83
CA ILE A 422 -3.74 9.75 6.28
C ILE A 422 -3.02 8.47 6.72
N GLN A 423 -3.30 7.33 6.09
CA GLN A 423 -2.70 6.02 6.41
C GLN A 423 -1.22 5.94 6.09
N MET A 424 -0.77 6.60 5.02
CA MET A 424 0.64 6.73 4.65
C MET A 424 1.49 7.50 5.67
N GLY A 425 0.84 8.19 6.63
CA GLY A 425 1.52 9.04 7.61
C GLY A 425 1.95 10.41 7.06
N PHE A 426 1.44 10.82 5.89
CA PHE A 426 1.76 12.12 5.31
C PHE A 426 1.22 13.27 6.15
N LYS A 427 2.05 14.29 6.37
CA LYS A 427 1.69 15.50 7.13
C LYS A 427 1.45 16.71 6.23
N SER A 428 1.60 16.56 4.92
CA SER A 428 1.29 17.57 3.90
C SER A 428 0.68 16.91 2.67
N VAL A 429 -0.19 17.63 1.97
CA VAL A 429 -0.78 17.21 0.71
C VAL A 429 -0.95 18.40 -0.22
N ARG A 430 -0.41 18.31 -1.43
CA ARG A 430 -0.52 19.33 -2.49
C ARG A 430 -1.58 18.89 -3.49
N LEU A 431 -2.68 19.63 -3.57
CA LEU A 431 -3.80 19.34 -4.46
C LEU A 431 -3.71 20.24 -5.70
N GLU A 432 -3.60 19.65 -6.90
CA GLU A 432 -3.82 20.38 -8.15
C GLU A 432 -5.33 20.67 -8.31
N LEU A 433 -5.71 21.95 -8.21
CA LEU A 433 -7.12 22.37 -8.19
C LEU A 433 -7.71 22.58 -9.60
N ASP A 434 -6.85 22.60 -10.61
CA ASP A 434 -7.13 23.00 -11.98
C ASP A 434 -7.23 21.82 -12.94
N LYS A 435 -6.44 20.75 -12.72
CA LYS A 435 -6.18 19.75 -13.75
C LYS A 435 -7.47 19.13 -14.28
N TYR A 436 -8.32 18.62 -13.38
CA TYR A 436 -9.60 18.05 -13.81
C TYR A 436 -10.84 18.21 -12.89
N ALA A 437 -10.81 18.71 -11.65
CA ALA A 437 -11.99 18.54 -10.75
C ALA A 437 -13.01 19.70 -10.64
N THR A 438 -12.74 20.90 -11.18
CA THR A 438 -13.60 22.08 -10.86
C THR A 438 -13.61 23.23 -11.88
N TRP A 439 -12.83 23.16 -12.97
CA TRP A 439 -12.78 24.26 -13.95
C TRP A 439 -13.84 24.14 -15.06
N TRP A 440 -14.24 22.92 -15.44
CA TRP A 440 -15.14 22.67 -16.59
C TRP A 440 -16.56 23.25 -16.40
N ASP A 441 -17.07 23.25 -15.17
CA ASP A 441 -18.40 23.76 -14.80
C ASP A 441 -18.42 25.23 -14.32
N VAL A 442 -17.33 25.98 -14.52
CA VAL A 442 -17.34 27.42 -14.27
C VAL A 442 -18.00 28.14 -15.44
N ASP A 443 -19.30 28.42 -15.31
CA ASP A 443 -19.95 29.42 -16.16
C ASP A 443 -19.53 30.82 -15.70
N TRP A 444 -18.46 31.32 -16.32
CA TRP A 444 -17.88 32.64 -16.11
C TRP A 444 -18.84 33.81 -16.36
N ASP A 445 -19.94 33.59 -17.10
CA ASP A 445 -20.98 34.60 -17.33
C ASP A 445 -22.05 34.63 -16.22
N SER A 446 -22.21 33.56 -15.42
CA SER A 446 -23.20 33.49 -14.33
C SER A 446 -22.64 33.47 -12.91
N GLY A 447 -21.41 32.99 -12.69
CA GLY A 447 -20.76 32.99 -11.38
C GLY A 447 -21.13 31.81 -10.48
N THR A 448 -21.39 30.65 -11.10
CA THR A 448 -21.44 29.29 -10.51
C THR A 448 -20.64 28.37 -11.43
N TYR A 449 -19.71 27.50 -11.00
CA TYR A 449 -19.34 26.99 -9.67
C TYR A 449 -20.33 26.00 -9.02
N GLU A 450 -19.94 24.72 -9.04
CA GLU A 450 -20.35 23.62 -8.16
C GLU A 450 -19.08 22.83 -7.78
N LEU A 451 -19.14 21.96 -6.77
CA LEU A 451 -18.03 21.16 -6.24
C LEU A 451 -18.51 19.72 -6.08
N ASP A 452 -17.67 18.73 -6.42
CA ASP A 452 -17.99 17.34 -6.12
C ASP A 452 -18.04 17.14 -4.59
N PRO A 453 -19.12 16.55 -4.04
CA PRO A 453 -19.23 16.29 -2.61
C PRO A 453 -18.07 15.46 -2.02
N THR A 454 -17.48 14.55 -2.80
CA THR A 454 -16.33 13.73 -2.40
C THR A 454 -15.07 14.56 -2.17
N VAL A 455 -14.85 15.59 -3.00
CA VAL A 455 -13.73 16.53 -2.86
C VAL A 455 -13.89 17.37 -1.59
N ASP A 456 -15.12 17.80 -1.28
CA ASP A 456 -15.41 18.54 -0.05
C ASP A 456 -15.20 17.68 1.20
N GLU A 457 -15.66 16.43 1.19
CA GLU A 457 -15.49 15.48 2.29
C GLU A 457 -14.02 15.07 2.50
N GLY A 458 -13.28 14.77 1.43
CA GLY A 458 -11.86 14.44 1.52
C GLY A 458 -11.02 15.60 2.06
N ILE A 459 -11.33 16.85 1.68
CA ILE A 459 -10.67 18.04 2.24
C ILE A 459 -10.98 18.21 3.74
N ASP A 460 -12.22 17.93 4.19
CA ASP A 460 -12.58 17.89 5.61
C ASP A 460 -11.77 16.82 6.35
N LYS A 461 -11.72 15.58 5.85
CA LYS A 461 -10.93 14.47 6.44
C LYS A 461 -9.45 14.83 6.62
N LEU A 462 -8.82 15.37 5.56
CA LEU A 462 -7.41 15.77 5.58
C LEU A 462 -7.15 16.86 6.62
N ALA A 463 -8.00 17.89 6.67
CA ALA A 463 -7.87 19.00 7.59
C ALA A 463 -8.08 18.58 9.06
N ASP A 464 -9.11 17.77 9.34
CA ASP A 464 -9.42 17.27 10.69
C ASP A 464 -8.35 16.29 11.20
N SER A 465 -7.73 15.52 10.31
CA SER A 465 -6.59 14.64 10.61
C SER A 465 -5.25 15.37 10.81
N GLY A 466 -5.27 16.71 10.70
CA GLY A 466 -4.07 17.53 10.85
C GLY A 466 -3.05 17.36 9.73
N VAL A 467 -3.49 17.00 8.52
CA VAL A 467 -2.68 17.07 7.29
C VAL A 467 -2.68 18.53 6.80
N ARG A 468 -1.50 19.04 6.43
CA ARG A 468 -1.38 20.36 5.79
C ARG A 468 -1.88 20.28 4.35
N VAL A 469 -3.09 20.79 4.08
CA VAL A 469 -3.57 20.91 2.69
C VAL A 469 -3.03 22.19 2.03
N ILE A 470 -2.34 22.01 0.90
CA ILE A 470 -1.85 23.05 -0.01
C ILE A 470 -2.70 22.99 -1.29
N GLY A 471 -3.52 24.00 -1.54
CA GLY A 471 -4.26 24.13 -2.80
C GLY A 471 -3.38 24.82 -3.85
N SER A 472 -2.99 24.12 -4.92
CA SER A 472 -2.22 24.70 -6.03
C SER A 472 -3.12 25.13 -7.18
N PHE A 473 -2.89 26.35 -7.66
CA PHE A 473 -3.68 26.96 -8.75
C PHE A 473 -3.00 26.78 -10.10
N GLY A 474 -3.05 25.60 -10.71
CA GLY A 474 -2.34 25.32 -11.96
C GLY A 474 -2.99 25.86 -13.26
N PRO A 475 -2.46 25.44 -14.42
CA PRO A 475 -2.80 25.92 -15.76
C PRO A 475 -3.98 25.20 -16.45
N GLN A 476 -5.03 25.98 -16.72
CA GLN A 476 -6.17 25.55 -17.54
C GLN A 476 -5.80 25.37 -19.03
N ALA A 477 -6.00 24.17 -19.58
CA ALA A 477 -5.75 23.85 -20.98
C ALA A 477 -6.70 24.55 -21.99
N ASP A 478 -8.00 24.64 -21.70
CA ASP A 478 -9.00 24.73 -22.77
C ASP A 478 -9.56 26.12 -23.13
N TRP A 479 -9.67 27.11 -22.22
CA TRP A 479 -10.39 28.36 -22.54
C TRP A 479 -9.87 29.68 -21.92
N VAL A 480 -8.74 30.19 -22.43
CA VAL A 480 -8.61 31.64 -22.75
C VAL A 480 -7.91 31.81 -24.12
N GLY A 481 -8.55 31.28 -25.18
CA GLY A 481 -8.27 31.65 -26.58
C GLY A 481 -6.81 31.63 -27.05
N LYS A 482 -6.21 30.43 -27.17
CA LYS A 482 -4.91 30.12 -27.80
C LYS A 482 -3.92 31.29 -27.77
N HIS A 483 -3.22 31.44 -26.66
CA HIS A 483 -2.28 32.55 -26.53
C HIS A 483 -1.18 32.44 -27.60
N THR A 484 -0.85 33.57 -28.22
CA THR A 484 0.35 33.72 -29.06
C THR A 484 1.61 33.33 -28.28
N ASP A 485 2.73 33.07 -28.98
CA ASP A 485 4.10 32.70 -28.55
C ASP A 485 4.77 33.58 -27.43
N LEU A 486 4.03 33.99 -26.40
CA LEU A 486 4.26 35.18 -25.59
C LEU A 486 4.00 34.97 -24.08
N GLY A 487 3.35 33.86 -23.67
CA GLY A 487 3.05 33.48 -22.29
C GLY A 487 1.85 34.19 -21.64
N ARG A 488 1.34 33.60 -20.56
CA ARG A 488 0.16 34.00 -19.78
C ARG A 488 0.35 35.27 -18.93
N PHE A 489 -0.76 35.77 -18.41
CA PHE A 489 -0.95 36.90 -17.49
C PHE A 489 -0.43 38.25 -18.00
N ARG A 490 -0.53 38.45 -19.32
CA ARG A 490 -0.09 39.66 -20.02
C ARG A 490 -1.20 40.67 -20.27
N VAL A 491 -2.46 40.26 -20.13
CA VAL A 491 -3.64 41.11 -20.31
C VAL A 491 -4.36 41.30 -18.98
N GLU A 492 -4.84 42.52 -18.70
CA GLU A 492 -5.50 42.84 -17.43
C GLU A 492 -6.73 41.97 -17.16
N GLN A 493 -7.53 41.67 -18.20
CA GLN A 493 -8.72 40.82 -18.11
C GLN A 493 -8.39 39.41 -17.59
N GLU A 494 -7.35 38.79 -18.14
CA GLU A 494 -6.87 37.46 -17.77
C GLU A 494 -6.44 37.41 -16.30
N VAL A 495 -5.73 38.46 -15.83
CA VAL A 495 -5.36 38.58 -14.42
C VAL A 495 -6.60 38.77 -13.54
N GLN A 496 -7.60 39.55 -13.96
CA GLN A 496 -8.85 39.70 -13.18
C GLN A 496 -9.65 38.40 -13.10
N GLN A 497 -9.69 37.61 -14.18
CA GLN A 497 -10.32 36.28 -14.18
C GLN A 497 -9.65 35.34 -13.18
N PHE A 498 -8.31 35.27 -13.18
CA PHE A 498 -7.57 34.45 -12.21
C PHE A 498 -7.70 34.97 -10.76
N LEU A 499 -7.78 36.28 -10.54
CA LEU A 499 -8.10 36.80 -9.20
C LEU A 499 -9.52 36.43 -8.75
N GLY A 500 -10.48 36.30 -9.68
CA GLY A 500 -11.81 35.76 -9.43
C GLY A 500 -11.76 34.28 -9.03
N TYR A 501 -11.02 33.46 -9.78
CA TYR A 501 -10.75 32.05 -9.49
C TYR A 501 -10.17 31.85 -8.08
N VAL A 502 -9.04 32.52 -7.79
CA VAL A 502 -8.43 32.51 -6.46
C VAL A 502 -9.42 32.97 -5.38
N SER A 503 -10.21 34.01 -5.63
CA SER A 503 -11.19 34.50 -4.66
C SER A 503 -12.25 33.45 -4.33
N PHE A 504 -12.69 32.68 -5.33
CA PHE A 504 -13.69 31.63 -5.14
C PHE A 504 -13.16 30.52 -4.22
N TYR A 505 -12.04 29.86 -4.56
CA TYR A 505 -11.54 28.72 -3.77
C TYR A 505 -11.13 29.11 -2.35
N VAL A 506 -10.43 30.23 -2.18
CA VAL A 506 -10.03 30.71 -0.84
C VAL A 506 -11.25 31.06 0.00
N GLN A 507 -12.38 31.42 -0.62
CA GLN A 507 -13.63 31.67 0.08
C GLN A 507 -14.42 30.39 0.39
N GLN A 508 -14.44 29.38 -0.49
CA GLN A 508 -15.10 28.09 -0.23
C GLN A 508 -14.36 27.26 0.82
N PHE A 509 -13.04 27.09 0.67
CA PHE A 509 -12.23 26.26 1.54
C PHE A 509 -11.62 27.02 2.73
N ARG A 510 -12.19 28.18 3.06
CA ARG A 510 -11.69 29.05 4.12
C ARG A 510 -11.66 28.32 5.47
N GLY A 511 -10.47 28.23 6.05
CA GLY A 511 -10.24 27.54 7.32
C GLY A 511 -10.12 26.02 7.21
N ARG A 512 -10.22 25.45 6.01
CA ARG A 512 -9.96 24.04 5.68
C ARG A 512 -8.63 23.90 4.93
N ILE A 513 -8.49 24.61 3.81
CA ILE A 513 -7.21 24.77 3.11
C ILE A 513 -6.46 25.97 3.70
N GLY A 514 -5.38 25.68 4.42
CA GLY A 514 -4.55 26.68 5.09
C GLY A 514 -3.44 27.28 4.22
N TRP A 515 -3.11 26.65 3.09
CA TRP A 515 -1.97 27.00 2.24
C TRP A 515 -2.38 27.04 0.77
N TRP A 516 -1.85 28.01 0.03
CA TRP A 516 -2.22 28.27 -1.36
C TRP A 516 -0.98 28.51 -2.20
N GLU A 517 -0.80 27.72 -3.24
CA GLU A 517 0.31 27.86 -4.18
C GLU A 517 -0.14 28.55 -5.47
N ILE A 518 0.67 29.50 -5.93
CA ILE A 518 0.36 30.33 -7.09
C ILE A 518 1.03 29.73 -8.33
N TRP A 519 0.25 29.04 -9.17
CA TRP A 519 0.68 28.40 -10.43
C TRP A 519 1.49 27.12 -10.27
N ASN A 520 1.50 26.31 -11.33
CA ASN A 520 2.30 25.10 -11.49
C ASN A 520 3.25 25.27 -12.70
N GLU A 521 4.54 24.98 -12.53
CA GLU A 521 5.61 25.08 -13.55
C GLU A 521 5.59 26.34 -14.46
N PRO A 522 5.62 27.56 -13.90
CA PRO A 522 5.48 28.81 -14.67
C PRO A 522 6.61 29.05 -15.69
N ASP A 523 7.69 28.28 -15.65
CA ASP A 523 8.88 28.37 -16.49
C ASP A 523 8.83 27.52 -17.78
N VAL A 524 7.87 26.58 -17.90
CA VAL A 524 7.77 25.61 -19.00
C VAL A 524 7.34 26.28 -20.31
N THR A 525 8.34 26.73 -21.09
CA THR A 525 8.13 27.42 -22.38
C THR A 525 7.61 26.55 -23.51
N ALA A 526 7.59 25.22 -23.35
CA ALA A 526 7.10 24.28 -24.37
C ALA A 526 5.58 24.43 -24.63
N ASN A 527 4.82 24.88 -23.62
CA ASN A 527 3.39 25.15 -23.71
C ASN A 527 3.10 26.64 -23.41
N PRO A 528 2.75 27.47 -24.41
CA PRO A 528 2.45 28.89 -24.21
C PRO A 528 1.28 29.18 -23.26
N ASP A 529 0.37 28.23 -23.07
CA ASP A 529 -0.78 28.35 -22.16
C ASP A 529 -0.41 27.99 -20.70
N TRP A 530 0.74 27.32 -20.50
CA TRP A 530 1.35 26.96 -19.20
C TRP A 530 2.38 28.02 -18.75
N TYR A 531 3.15 28.56 -19.71
CA TYR A 531 4.25 29.48 -19.46
C TYR A 531 3.83 30.86 -18.95
N ILE A 532 4.45 31.34 -17.86
CA ILE A 532 4.40 32.73 -17.41
C ILE A 532 5.81 33.33 -17.44
N ARG A 533 6.03 34.43 -18.17
CA ARG A 533 7.32 35.13 -18.12
C ARG A 533 7.58 35.66 -16.71
N LEU A 534 8.80 35.52 -16.19
CA LEU A 534 9.15 35.91 -14.82
C LEU A 534 8.66 37.33 -14.38
N PRO A 535 8.78 38.42 -15.17
CA PRO A 535 8.26 39.73 -14.77
C PRO A 535 6.72 39.81 -14.70
N ASP A 536 6.04 38.89 -15.39
CA ASP A 536 4.58 38.74 -15.38
C ASP A 536 4.13 37.90 -14.18
N TYR A 537 4.86 36.83 -13.84
CA TYR A 537 4.62 36.02 -12.64
C TYR A 537 4.85 36.83 -11.34
N VAL A 538 5.97 37.58 -11.26
CA VAL A 538 6.24 38.54 -10.17
C VAL A 538 5.17 39.63 -10.06
N ARG A 539 4.49 39.99 -11.17
CA ARG A 539 3.34 40.91 -11.12
C ARG A 539 2.05 40.21 -10.66
N LEU A 540 1.84 38.97 -11.06
CA LEU A 540 0.70 38.13 -10.66
C LEU A 540 0.72 37.91 -9.13
N ILE A 541 1.84 37.46 -8.58
CA ILE A 541 2.02 37.24 -7.13
C ILE A 541 1.67 38.49 -6.31
N ARG A 542 2.15 39.69 -6.71
CA ARG A 542 1.80 40.97 -6.02
C ARG A 542 0.30 41.26 -5.97
N ARG A 543 -0.51 40.64 -6.82
CA ARG A 543 -1.97 40.84 -6.90
C ARG A 543 -2.77 39.71 -6.27
N VAL A 544 -2.26 38.49 -6.37
CA VAL A 544 -2.86 37.28 -5.80
C VAL A 544 -2.71 37.26 -4.28
N VAL A 545 -1.51 37.53 -3.75
CA VAL A 545 -1.26 37.51 -2.28
C VAL A 545 -2.24 38.41 -1.50
N PRO A 546 -2.52 39.67 -1.89
CA PRO A 546 -3.51 40.51 -1.20
C PRO A 546 -4.95 40.01 -1.28
N VAL A 547 -5.31 39.24 -2.32
CA VAL A 547 -6.65 38.62 -2.43
C VAL A 547 -6.76 37.47 -1.43
N ILE A 548 -5.81 36.54 -1.45
CA ILE A 548 -5.77 35.39 -0.52
C ILE A 548 -5.81 35.90 0.93
N LYS A 549 -4.86 36.77 1.32
CA LYS A 549 -4.76 37.34 2.67
C LYS A 549 -5.92 38.27 3.03
N GLY A 550 -6.65 38.80 2.04
CA GLY A 550 -7.83 39.63 2.24
C GLY A 550 -9.08 38.83 2.61
N ILE A 551 -9.20 37.61 2.07
CA ILE A 551 -10.29 36.67 2.37
C ILE A 551 -9.96 35.90 3.65
N ASP A 552 -8.76 35.33 3.75
CA ASP A 552 -8.24 34.70 4.96
C ASP A 552 -6.86 35.27 5.37
N PRO A 553 -6.82 36.18 6.37
CA PRO A 553 -5.57 36.72 6.90
C PRO A 553 -4.62 35.69 7.53
N LYS A 554 -5.07 34.45 7.78
CA LYS A 554 -4.22 33.37 8.32
C LYS A 554 -3.65 32.45 7.24
N ALA A 555 -4.24 32.43 6.04
CA ALA A 555 -3.79 31.56 4.96
C ALA A 555 -2.33 31.86 4.58
N ARG A 556 -1.56 30.81 4.30
CA ARG A 556 -0.15 30.90 3.87
C ARG A 556 -0.05 30.80 2.35
N VAL A 557 0.90 31.52 1.76
CA VAL A 557 1.11 31.55 0.31
C VAL A 557 2.46 30.93 -0.04
N VAL A 558 2.42 29.96 -0.94
CA VAL A 558 3.58 29.36 -1.59
C VAL A 558 3.78 30.04 -2.95
N ILE A 559 5.03 30.33 -3.30
CA ILE A 559 5.42 30.80 -4.65
C ILE A 559 6.55 29.92 -5.18
N GLY A 560 6.67 29.80 -6.50
CA GLY A 560 7.65 28.92 -7.10
C GLY A 560 6.94 27.91 -7.99
N ALA A 561 6.81 26.67 -7.50
CA ALA A 561 6.42 25.49 -8.29
C ALA A 561 7.21 25.41 -9.60
N VAL A 562 8.49 25.79 -9.57
CA VAL A 562 9.35 25.85 -10.77
C VAL A 562 9.79 24.44 -11.11
N SER A 563 9.75 24.10 -12.40
CA SER A 563 10.07 22.75 -12.90
C SER A 563 11.52 22.32 -12.61
N ASN A 564 11.86 21.10 -13.04
CA ASN A 564 13.10 20.39 -12.74
C ASN A 564 14.39 21.27 -12.76
N GLN A 565 14.95 21.48 -11.56
CA GLN A 565 16.15 22.29 -11.32
C GLN A 565 17.46 21.72 -11.92
N MET A 566 17.40 20.56 -12.59
CA MET A 566 18.51 20.04 -13.40
C MET A 566 18.86 20.94 -14.60
N TYR A 567 17.89 21.68 -15.13
CA TYR A 567 18.07 22.47 -16.34
C TYR A 567 18.33 23.96 -16.03
N GLU A 568 19.21 24.59 -16.83
CA GLU A 568 19.63 25.98 -16.66
C GLU A 568 18.45 26.96 -16.68
N GLN A 569 17.46 26.77 -17.57
CA GLN A 569 16.30 27.67 -17.71
C GLN A 569 15.38 27.68 -16.47
N PRO A 570 14.86 26.54 -15.97
CA PRO A 570 14.12 26.49 -14.71
C PRO A 570 14.93 27.06 -13.53
N HIS A 571 16.22 26.75 -13.46
CA HIS A 571 17.07 27.22 -12.36
C HIS A 571 17.25 28.75 -12.37
N ASP A 572 17.59 29.34 -13.51
CA ASP A 572 17.67 30.80 -13.69
C ASP A 572 16.32 31.48 -13.43
N TYR A 573 15.20 30.84 -13.80
CA TYR A 573 13.86 31.34 -13.52
C TYR A 573 13.60 31.43 -12.02
N LEU A 574 13.87 30.35 -11.27
CA LEU A 574 13.70 30.31 -9.82
C LEU A 574 14.62 31.34 -9.16
N LEU A 575 15.92 31.35 -9.45
CA LEU A 575 16.84 32.32 -8.87
C LEU A 575 16.44 33.77 -9.21
N GLY A 576 15.88 34.01 -10.38
CA GLY A 576 15.31 35.31 -10.78
C GLY A 576 14.09 35.72 -9.96
N LEU A 577 13.20 34.78 -9.65
CA LEU A 577 12.06 34.98 -8.73
C LEU A 577 12.52 35.28 -7.32
N LEU A 578 13.49 34.51 -6.80
CA LEU A 578 14.02 34.67 -5.44
C LEU A 578 14.75 36.01 -5.23
N LYS A 579 15.35 36.57 -6.29
CA LYS A 579 15.98 37.91 -6.30
C LYS A 579 14.96 39.07 -6.36
N SER A 580 13.66 38.79 -6.48
CA SER A 580 12.61 39.81 -6.54
C SER A 580 12.12 40.28 -5.16
N ASP A 581 11.29 41.32 -5.13
CA ASP A 581 10.65 41.82 -3.91
C ASP A 581 9.50 40.94 -3.40
N VAL A 582 8.90 40.08 -4.25
CA VAL A 582 7.75 39.25 -3.83
C VAL A 582 8.14 38.10 -2.92
N VAL A 583 9.41 37.71 -2.89
CA VAL A 583 9.89 36.68 -1.94
C VAL A 583 9.63 37.07 -0.49
N ARG A 584 9.53 38.37 -0.17
CA ARG A 584 9.24 38.87 1.20
C ARG A 584 7.78 38.81 1.62
N ILE A 585 6.87 38.49 0.70
CA ILE A 585 5.42 38.37 0.97
C ILE A 585 4.91 36.93 0.81
N ALA A 586 5.81 35.98 0.49
CA ALA A 586 5.54 34.55 0.49
C ALA A 586 5.81 33.96 1.88
N ASP A 587 5.04 32.94 2.24
CA ASP A 587 5.20 32.17 3.48
C ASP A 587 5.96 30.84 3.24
N ALA A 588 6.07 30.41 1.97
CA ALA A 588 6.96 29.34 1.52
C ALA A 588 7.42 29.52 0.06
N ILE A 589 8.48 28.77 -0.30
CA ILE A 589 9.01 28.61 -1.66
C ILE A 589 8.97 27.13 -2.04
N SER A 590 8.44 26.81 -3.22
CA SER A 590 8.40 25.46 -3.82
C SER A 590 9.22 25.35 -5.11
N TRP A 591 9.68 24.15 -5.43
CA TRP A 591 10.31 23.77 -6.71
C TRP A 591 10.27 22.26 -6.85
N HIS A 592 10.17 21.79 -8.08
CA HIS A 592 10.07 20.36 -8.37
C HIS A 592 11.48 19.73 -8.51
N PRO A 593 11.85 18.73 -7.70
CA PRO A 593 13.17 18.12 -7.77
C PRO A 593 13.15 16.62 -8.04
N MET A 594 14.32 16.13 -8.43
CA MET A 594 14.64 14.70 -8.42
C MET A 594 13.77 13.77 -9.29
N TYR A 595 13.07 14.24 -10.34
CA TYR A 595 12.38 13.38 -11.33
C TYR A 595 13.29 12.22 -11.81
N GLY A 596 13.04 11.01 -11.30
CA GLY A 596 13.87 9.82 -11.52
C GLY A 596 15.36 9.97 -11.19
N THR A 597 15.80 11.01 -10.48
CA THR A 597 17.22 11.42 -10.41
C THR A 597 18.06 10.45 -9.59
N SER A 598 19.11 9.88 -10.20
CA SER A 598 19.98 8.90 -9.55
C SER A 598 21.36 8.83 -10.20
N PRO A 599 22.36 8.18 -9.58
CA PRO A 599 23.63 7.86 -10.22
C PRO A 599 23.58 6.64 -11.16
N LYS A 600 22.42 5.97 -11.35
CA LYS A 600 22.25 4.83 -12.27
C LYS A 600 22.39 5.27 -13.74
N TYR A 601 21.88 6.46 -14.06
CA TYR A 601 21.87 7.04 -15.40
C TYR A 601 22.87 8.19 -15.50
N GLU A 602 23.76 8.14 -16.49
CA GLU A 602 24.87 9.09 -16.62
C GLU A 602 24.37 10.53 -16.83
N GLU A 603 23.23 10.69 -17.50
CA GLU A 603 22.59 11.99 -17.74
C GLU A 603 22.14 12.66 -16.42
N LEU A 604 21.69 11.87 -15.44
CA LEU A 604 21.16 12.35 -14.15
C LEU A 604 22.23 12.44 -13.06
N LYS A 605 23.32 11.68 -13.21
CA LYS A 605 24.36 11.47 -12.20
C LYS A 605 25.00 12.77 -11.69
N SER A 606 25.34 13.71 -12.58
CA SER A 606 25.93 15.00 -12.19
C SER A 606 24.97 15.80 -11.31
N TYR A 607 23.70 15.90 -11.72
CA TYR A 607 22.67 16.61 -10.96
C TYR A 607 22.42 15.95 -9.59
N TYR A 608 22.35 14.62 -9.51
CA TYR A 608 22.22 13.89 -8.23
C TYR A 608 23.31 14.28 -7.20
N TYR A 609 24.57 14.37 -7.65
CA TYR A 609 25.67 14.75 -6.76
C TYR A 609 25.75 16.26 -6.50
N GLU A 610 25.38 17.11 -7.46
CA GLU A 610 25.38 18.58 -7.30
C GLU A 610 24.16 19.10 -6.50
N TYR A 611 23.07 18.35 -6.41
CA TYR A 611 21.79 18.78 -5.84
C TYR A 611 21.85 19.42 -4.43
N PRO A 612 22.64 18.92 -3.45
CA PRO A 612 22.80 19.60 -2.16
C PRO A 612 23.42 21.00 -2.27
N SER A 613 24.22 21.27 -3.31
CA SER A 613 24.74 22.61 -3.60
C SER A 613 23.67 23.49 -4.23
N VAL A 614 22.84 22.94 -5.13
CA VAL A 614 21.68 23.62 -5.74
C VAL A 614 20.70 24.09 -4.65
N ILE A 615 20.35 23.22 -3.70
CA ILE A 615 19.55 23.58 -2.51
C ILE A 615 20.18 24.76 -1.75
N ARG A 616 21.49 24.69 -1.47
CA ARG A 616 22.19 25.73 -0.69
C ARG A 616 22.18 27.08 -1.42
N GLU A 617 22.28 27.09 -2.75
CA GLU A 617 22.16 28.31 -3.55
C GLU A 617 20.73 28.87 -3.54
N ILE A 618 19.71 28.02 -3.67
CA ILE A 618 18.28 28.39 -3.55
C ILE A 618 18.01 29.04 -2.19
N LYS A 619 18.36 28.37 -1.08
CA LYS A 619 18.17 28.87 0.29
C LYS A 619 18.91 30.21 0.49
N ALA A 620 20.19 30.27 0.15
CA ALA A 620 21.00 31.48 0.31
C ALA A 620 20.48 32.66 -0.54
N THR A 621 19.97 32.41 -1.75
CA THR A 621 19.42 33.45 -2.63
C THR A 621 18.12 34.04 -2.08
N ALA A 622 17.23 33.18 -1.56
CA ALA A 622 16.00 33.59 -0.92
C ALA A 622 16.27 34.40 0.37
N GLU A 623 17.12 33.86 1.26
CA GLU A 623 17.50 34.49 2.53
C GLU A 623 18.19 35.85 2.32
N ALA A 624 19.13 35.95 1.37
CA ALA A 624 19.80 37.21 1.01
C ALA A 624 18.83 38.27 0.49
N SER A 625 17.71 37.85 -0.11
CA SER A 625 16.63 38.72 -0.54
C SER A 625 15.64 39.07 0.57
N GLY A 626 15.73 38.43 1.74
CA GLY A 626 14.93 38.69 2.93
C GLY A 626 13.74 37.75 3.12
N PHE A 627 13.79 36.55 2.55
CA PHE A 627 12.86 35.46 2.87
C PHE A 627 13.05 34.96 4.31
N MET A 628 11.96 34.50 4.94
CA MET A 628 11.95 33.94 6.30
C MET A 628 10.94 32.80 6.46
N GLY A 629 10.45 32.22 5.35
CA GLY A 629 9.42 31.19 5.33
C GLY A 629 9.98 29.77 5.26
N GLU A 630 9.13 28.82 4.87
CA GLU A 630 9.52 27.41 4.69
C GLU A 630 9.93 27.10 3.24
N PHE A 631 10.81 26.12 3.07
CA PHE A 631 11.13 25.55 1.77
C PHE A 631 10.38 24.23 1.59
N ILE A 632 9.84 24.03 0.39
CA ILE A 632 9.10 22.84 -0.03
C ILE A 632 9.75 22.33 -1.31
N ALA A 633 9.91 21.02 -1.40
CA ALA A 633 10.36 20.29 -2.56
C ALA A 633 9.24 19.30 -2.91
N ASP A 634 8.59 19.50 -4.06
CA ASP A 634 7.35 18.84 -4.45
C ASP A 634 7.51 18.00 -5.73
N GLU A 635 6.61 17.05 -5.96
CA GLU A 635 6.64 16.12 -7.11
C GLU A 635 7.86 15.17 -7.20
N LEU A 636 8.50 14.81 -6.06
CA LEU A 636 9.60 13.84 -6.06
C LEU A 636 9.12 12.46 -6.54
N ASN A 637 9.80 11.84 -7.49
CA ASN A 637 9.44 10.49 -7.97
C ASN A 637 10.62 9.65 -8.48
N TRP A 638 10.46 8.33 -8.42
CA TRP A 638 11.27 7.34 -9.15
C TRP A 638 10.36 6.27 -9.74
N ARG A 639 10.42 6.07 -11.06
CA ARG A 639 9.46 5.24 -11.80
C ARG A 639 9.86 3.77 -11.82
N VAL A 640 8.88 2.91 -11.55
CA VAL A 640 8.91 1.47 -11.87
C VAL A 640 8.16 1.21 -13.18
N GLU A 641 8.28 0.00 -13.75
CA GLU A 641 7.65 -0.39 -15.03
C GLU A 641 6.14 -0.05 -15.08
N ALA A 642 5.41 -0.33 -14.00
CA ALA A 642 3.97 -0.02 -13.88
C ALA A 642 3.64 1.48 -14.00
N THR A 643 4.60 2.36 -13.73
CA THR A 643 4.45 3.83 -13.67
C THR A 643 5.19 4.57 -14.79
N TYR A 644 5.64 3.83 -15.81
CA TYR A 644 6.45 4.36 -16.91
C TYR A 644 5.77 5.53 -17.64
N ARG A 645 6.55 6.55 -17.97
CA ARG A 645 6.17 7.66 -18.85
C ARG A 645 7.26 7.92 -19.87
N GLU A 646 6.89 8.30 -21.10
CA GLU A 646 7.84 8.52 -22.20
C GLU A 646 8.74 9.74 -21.94
N GLU A 647 8.24 10.71 -21.19
CA GLU A 647 8.93 11.92 -20.75
C GLU A 647 9.97 11.68 -19.64
N GLU A 648 9.82 10.56 -18.91
CA GLU A 648 10.67 10.18 -17.76
C GLU A 648 11.11 8.71 -17.90
N PRO A 649 11.94 8.35 -18.91
CA PRO A 649 12.17 6.98 -19.35
C PRO A 649 13.11 6.16 -18.44
N TRP A 650 13.31 6.59 -17.19
CA TRP A 650 14.27 6.02 -16.24
C TRP A 650 13.56 5.05 -15.29
N ILE A 651 13.73 3.75 -15.53
CA ILE A 651 13.03 2.68 -14.82
C ILE A 651 13.91 2.04 -13.75
N TYR A 652 13.31 1.84 -12.58
CA TYR A 652 13.88 1.17 -11.42
C TYR A 652 13.07 -0.09 -11.10
N SER A 653 13.67 -1.06 -10.42
CA SER A 653 12.92 -2.07 -9.67
C SER A 653 12.20 -1.41 -8.49
N GLY A 654 11.19 -2.10 -7.92
CA GLY A 654 10.50 -1.65 -6.70
C GLY A 654 11.47 -1.31 -5.56
N VAL A 655 12.42 -2.22 -5.30
CA VAL A 655 13.46 -2.03 -4.28
C VAL A 655 14.40 -0.87 -4.61
N GLN A 656 14.90 -0.73 -5.84
CA GLN A 656 15.72 0.44 -6.21
C GLN A 656 14.95 1.75 -6.03
N ALA A 657 13.69 1.82 -6.48
CA ALA A 657 12.84 3.00 -6.31
C ALA A 657 12.64 3.32 -4.82
N ALA A 658 12.28 2.34 -4.00
CA ALA A 658 12.10 2.49 -2.55
C ALA A 658 13.36 3.06 -1.86
N LYS A 659 14.53 2.53 -2.22
CA LYS A 659 15.83 3.04 -1.74
C LYS A 659 16.05 4.50 -2.15
N TYR A 660 15.74 4.89 -3.38
CA TYR A 660 15.87 6.28 -3.83
C TYR A 660 14.84 7.23 -3.20
N TYR A 661 13.57 6.83 -3.04
CA TYR A 661 12.57 7.58 -2.27
C TYR A 661 13.07 7.84 -0.84
N ALA A 662 13.60 6.82 -0.17
CA ALA A 662 14.19 6.98 1.17
C ALA A 662 15.35 7.98 1.20
N ARG A 663 16.32 7.86 0.29
CA ARG A 663 17.45 8.82 0.19
C ARG A 663 16.96 10.24 -0.10
N GLY A 664 16.02 10.39 -1.02
CA GLY A 664 15.43 11.67 -1.41
C GLY A 664 14.74 12.36 -0.23
N LEU A 665 13.80 11.66 0.42
CA LEU A 665 13.09 12.16 1.59
C LEU A 665 14.05 12.54 2.73
N VAL A 666 14.95 11.62 3.12
CA VAL A 666 15.93 11.87 4.21
C VAL A 666 16.87 13.04 3.87
N THR A 667 17.28 13.20 2.61
CA THR A 667 18.13 14.32 2.16
C THR A 667 17.42 15.65 2.30
N HIS A 668 16.21 15.81 1.75
CA HIS A 668 15.45 17.07 1.82
C HIS A 668 15.13 17.45 3.26
N VAL A 669 14.60 16.48 4.01
CA VAL A 669 14.24 16.64 5.41
C VAL A 669 15.49 16.98 6.24
N GLY A 670 16.63 16.33 5.97
CA GLY A 670 17.95 16.63 6.55
C GLY A 670 18.58 17.95 6.13
N MET A 671 18.05 18.61 5.09
CA MET A 671 18.42 19.97 4.66
C MET A 671 17.38 21.02 5.07
N ASP A 672 16.48 20.67 6.00
CA ASP A 672 15.44 21.53 6.55
C ASP A 672 14.42 21.99 5.46
N ILE A 673 14.03 21.05 4.59
CA ILE A 673 13.02 21.20 3.53
C ILE A 673 11.85 20.24 3.78
N THR A 674 10.63 20.66 3.47
CA THR A 674 9.45 19.77 3.41
C THR A 674 9.48 19.03 2.08
N ALA A 675 9.33 17.71 2.06
CA ALA A 675 9.41 16.91 0.84
C ALA A 675 8.05 16.27 0.50
N GLU A 676 7.59 16.41 -0.74
CA GLU A 676 6.29 15.91 -1.21
C GLU A 676 6.48 15.02 -2.45
N VAL A 677 6.08 13.75 -2.36
CA VAL A 677 6.24 12.76 -3.44
C VAL A 677 5.11 12.83 -4.48
N PHE A 678 5.34 12.37 -5.70
CA PHE A 678 4.35 12.39 -6.79
C PHE A 678 3.57 11.06 -6.92
N GLY A 679 2.24 11.13 -6.94
CA GLY A 679 1.36 10.02 -7.35
C GLY A 679 1.30 8.82 -6.40
N TRP A 680 0.56 7.78 -6.82
CA TRP A 680 0.07 6.70 -5.93
C TRP A 680 0.34 5.26 -6.40
N GLU A 681 0.87 5.07 -7.62
CA GLU A 681 1.05 3.75 -8.24
C GLU A 681 2.31 3.06 -7.71
N TRP A 682 2.36 2.81 -6.40
CA TRP A 682 3.56 2.34 -5.73
C TRP A 682 3.57 0.84 -5.50
N ASP A 683 4.62 0.24 -6.04
CA ASP A 683 5.20 -1.03 -5.61
C ASP A 683 5.23 -1.15 -4.07
N ALA A 684 5.01 -2.37 -3.56
CA ALA A 684 4.88 -2.62 -2.12
C ALA A 684 6.12 -2.18 -1.32
N ALA A 685 7.32 -2.30 -1.89
CA ALA A 685 8.56 -1.85 -1.26
C ALA A 685 8.61 -0.32 -1.11
N ILE A 686 8.09 0.43 -2.09
CA ILE A 686 8.02 1.90 -2.05
C ILE A 686 7.05 2.33 -0.94
N THR A 687 5.82 1.82 -0.99
CA THR A 687 4.74 2.13 -0.04
C THR A 687 5.19 1.92 1.40
N GLU A 688 5.70 0.73 1.71
CA GLU A 688 6.13 0.38 3.07
C GLU A 688 7.35 1.18 3.53
N THR A 689 8.32 1.42 2.64
CA THR A 689 9.49 2.25 2.97
C THR A 689 9.08 3.68 3.28
N VAL A 690 8.17 4.28 2.50
CA VAL A 690 7.67 5.64 2.73
C VAL A 690 6.88 5.73 4.04
N ARG A 691 5.97 4.78 4.36
CA ARG A 691 5.26 4.72 5.66
C ARG A 691 6.23 4.73 6.85
N ARG A 692 7.33 3.98 6.75
CA ARG A 692 8.35 3.88 7.80
C ARG A 692 9.23 5.13 7.90
N VAL A 693 9.60 5.75 6.78
CA VAL A 693 10.29 7.05 6.80
C VAL A 693 9.37 8.11 7.41
N CYS A 694 8.10 8.18 7.02
CA CYS A 694 7.09 9.06 7.64
C CYS A 694 6.99 8.87 9.16
N THR A 695 7.03 7.63 9.65
CA THR A 695 6.92 7.35 11.09
C THR A 695 8.21 7.61 11.85
N VAL A 696 9.36 7.14 11.35
CA VAL A 696 10.65 7.33 12.05
C VAL A 696 11.04 8.81 12.06
N MET A 697 10.69 9.57 11.02
CA MET A 697 10.88 11.02 10.96
C MET A 697 9.82 11.81 11.75
N GLU A 698 9.12 11.24 12.74
CA GLU A 698 8.22 12.01 13.59
C GLU A 698 8.95 13.09 14.43
N GLY A 699 8.51 14.34 14.32
CA GLY A 699 8.81 15.44 15.23
C GLY A 699 10.26 15.93 15.21
N HIS A 700 11.10 15.36 14.34
CA HIS A 700 12.52 15.64 14.30
C HIS A 700 12.81 17.08 13.85
N GLU A 701 14.04 17.52 14.12
CA GLU A 701 14.62 18.76 13.63
C GLU A 701 15.98 18.44 13.00
N ALA A 702 16.21 18.92 11.77
CA ALA A 702 17.48 18.71 11.08
C ALA A 702 18.60 19.50 11.76
N ILE A 703 19.73 18.83 12.00
CA ILE A 703 20.89 19.42 12.65
C ILE A 703 22.20 18.99 11.99
N ASP A 704 23.21 19.83 12.11
CA ASP A 704 24.61 19.50 11.90
C ASP A 704 25.23 19.16 13.27
N MET A 705 25.66 17.91 13.46
CA MET A 705 26.32 17.44 14.68
C MET A 705 27.68 16.76 14.39
N PRO A 706 28.62 16.74 15.36
CA PRO A 706 29.88 16.02 15.21
C PRO A 706 29.67 14.52 14.98
N VAL A 707 30.09 14.02 13.82
CA VAL A 707 30.13 12.61 13.45
C VAL A 707 31.50 12.29 12.84
N GLN A 708 32.04 11.12 13.13
CA GLN A 708 33.22 10.58 12.46
C GLN A 708 32.90 9.18 11.95
N VAL A 709 33.08 8.96 10.65
CA VAL A 709 32.85 7.67 9.99
C VAL A 709 34.19 7.13 9.51
N ASP A 710 34.48 5.89 9.86
CA ASP A 710 35.62 5.10 9.40
C ASP A 710 35.06 3.87 8.66
N ILE A 711 35.22 3.85 7.34
CA ILE A 711 34.60 2.91 6.41
C ILE A 711 35.56 2.63 5.25
N ASP A 712 35.77 1.35 4.92
CA ASP A 712 36.64 0.94 3.81
C ASP A 712 35.83 0.90 2.50
N TYR A 713 35.41 2.08 2.04
CA TYR A 713 34.67 2.28 0.80
C TYR A 713 35.23 3.50 0.04
N PRO A 714 35.65 3.35 -1.23
CA PRO A 714 36.25 4.44 -1.99
C PRO A 714 35.23 5.42 -2.58
N GLY A 715 34.00 4.96 -2.83
CA GLY A 715 32.93 5.76 -3.42
C GLY A 715 32.27 6.74 -2.43
N PRO A 716 31.18 7.41 -2.85
CA PRO A 716 30.53 8.41 -2.03
C PRO A 716 29.71 7.79 -0.91
N VAL A 717 29.75 8.40 0.26
CA VAL A 717 28.93 8.09 1.44
C VAL A 717 28.28 9.38 1.89
N ALA A 718 26.96 9.34 2.12
CA ALA A 718 26.19 10.49 2.56
C ALA A 718 25.53 10.22 3.91
N TYR A 719 25.28 11.28 4.67
CA TYR A 719 24.52 11.20 5.91
C TYR A 719 23.75 12.49 6.25
N CYS A 720 22.67 12.32 7.00
CA CYS A 720 21.91 13.39 7.64
C CYS A 720 21.82 13.16 9.14
N SER A 721 21.88 14.24 9.93
CA SER A 721 21.68 14.18 11.39
C SER A 721 20.46 14.95 11.88
N PHE A 722 19.81 14.42 12.91
CA PHE A 722 18.55 14.95 13.43
C PHE A 722 18.48 14.94 14.96
N ARG A 723 17.66 15.83 15.52
CA ARG A 723 17.29 15.94 16.93
C ARG A 723 15.81 15.60 17.10
N TYR A 724 15.47 14.68 18.01
CA TYR A 724 14.08 14.43 18.39
C TYR A 724 13.61 15.39 19.49
N PRO A 725 12.29 15.62 19.66
CA PRO A 725 11.73 16.46 20.73
C PRO A 725 12.07 15.98 22.14
N ASN A 726 12.31 14.67 22.32
CA ASN A 726 12.72 14.08 23.59
C ASN A 726 14.21 14.30 23.93
N GLY A 727 14.98 14.88 23.02
CA GLY A 727 16.41 15.14 23.18
C GLY A 727 17.35 14.06 22.62
N ASP A 728 16.83 12.99 22.01
CA ASP A 728 17.64 11.98 21.33
C ASP A 728 18.31 12.53 20.06
N ARG A 729 19.29 11.81 19.53
CA ARG A 729 19.93 12.09 18.23
C ARG A 729 19.75 10.94 17.27
N LEU A 730 19.67 11.25 15.99
CA LEU A 730 19.59 10.29 14.90
C LEU A 730 20.67 10.62 13.88
N LEU A 731 21.36 9.58 13.39
CA LEU A 731 22.15 9.63 12.17
C LEU A 731 21.49 8.70 11.15
N ALA A 732 21.16 9.23 9.97
CA ALA A 732 20.81 8.42 8.81
C ALA A 732 22.03 8.42 7.88
N ILE A 733 22.62 7.26 7.58
CA ILE A 733 23.86 7.14 6.79
C ILE A 733 23.69 6.09 5.69
N TRP A 734 24.23 6.34 4.49
CA TRP A 734 24.15 5.41 3.37
C TRP A 734 25.33 5.54 2.39
N ILE A 735 25.58 4.45 1.66
CA ILE A 735 26.40 4.42 0.45
C ILE A 735 25.65 5.15 -0.66
N ASP A 736 26.19 6.25 -1.15
CA ASP A 736 25.48 7.17 -2.04
C ASP A 736 25.70 6.85 -3.53
N GLY A 737 25.97 5.58 -3.85
CA GLY A 737 26.21 5.05 -5.20
C GLY A 737 24.93 4.53 -5.88
N ILE A 738 25.09 3.74 -6.94
CA ILE A 738 23.97 3.10 -7.64
C ILE A 738 23.28 2.10 -6.70
N ALA A 739 22.01 2.31 -6.39
CA ALA A 739 21.20 1.36 -5.63
C ALA A 739 21.12 0.01 -6.36
N GLN A 740 21.42 -1.06 -5.65
CA GLN A 740 21.19 -2.44 -6.08
C GLN A 740 19.87 -2.93 -5.49
N ASP A 741 19.37 -4.09 -5.92
CA ASP A 741 18.29 -4.77 -5.19
C ASP A 741 18.88 -5.41 -3.93
N GLU A 742 19.89 -6.27 -4.11
CA GLU A 742 20.66 -6.86 -3.03
C GLU A 742 21.82 -5.95 -2.59
N ASP A 743 21.84 -5.53 -1.32
CA ASP A 743 23.00 -4.89 -0.71
C ASP A 743 23.31 -5.44 0.70
N PRO A 744 24.43 -6.17 0.89
CA PRO A 744 24.86 -6.64 2.20
C PRO A 744 25.30 -5.50 3.13
N GLY A 745 25.64 -4.33 2.58
CA GLY A 745 26.15 -3.17 3.30
C GLY A 745 27.65 -3.27 3.62
N VAL A 746 28.30 -2.11 3.73
CA VAL A 746 29.73 -2.00 4.05
C VAL A 746 29.93 -1.77 5.55
N PRO A 747 30.76 -2.56 6.25
CA PRO A 747 31.04 -2.36 7.67
C PRO A 747 31.75 -1.04 7.96
N ALA A 748 31.19 -0.25 8.87
CA ALA A 748 31.75 1.02 9.33
C ALA A 748 31.91 1.09 10.86
N THR A 749 32.85 1.92 11.31
CA THR A 749 32.89 2.43 12.69
C THR A 749 32.41 3.86 12.70
N ILE A 750 31.41 4.16 13.54
CA ILE A 750 30.79 5.47 13.65
C ILE A 750 31.03 5.99 15.08
N ARG A 751 31.65 7.16 15.19
CA ARG A 751 31.91 7.83 16.47
C ARG A 751 31.08 9.11 16.54
N PHE A 752 30.57 9.41 17.74
CA PHE A 752 29.79 10.60 18.05
C PHE A 752 30.51 11.42 19.14
N PRO A 753 31.47 12.30 18.78
CA PRO A 753 32.25 13.07 19.75
C PRO A 753 31.38 13.97 20.64
N GLY A 754 31.63 13.93 21.95
CA GLY A 754 30.89 14.72 22.94
C GLY A 754 29.48 14.24 23.25
N LEU A 755 29.03 13.11 22.68
CA LEU A 755 27.75 12.47 22.95
C LEU A 755 27.96 11.11 23.63
N VAL A 756 27.54 10.99 24.89
CA VAL A 756 27.56 9.72 25.64
C VAL A 756 26.12 9.22 25.79
N ALA A 757 25.75 8.18 25.03
CA ALA A 757 24.44 7.55 25.06
C ALA A 757 24.33 6.46 26.12
N THR A 758 23.10 6.15 26.55
CA THR A 758 22.81 4.98 27.41
C THR A 758 22.30 3.77 26.63
N SER A 759 21.75 3.99 25.44
CA SER A 759 21.40 2.94 24.47
C SER A 759 21.60 3.46 23.04
N VAL A 760 21.80 2.52 22.10
CA VAL A 760 21.94 2.80 20.68
C VAL A 760 21.05 1.81 19.92
N THR A 761 20.16 2.33 19.08
CA THR A 761 19.21 1.52 18.30
C THR A 761 19.43 1.78 16.82
N GLY A 762 19.73 0.73 16.07
CA GLY A 762 19.71 0.74 14.61
C GLY A 762 18.28 0.56 14.11
N ILE A 763 17.93 1.22 13.01
CA ILE A 763 16.62 1.11 12.35
C ILE A 763 16.85 0.90 10.85
N ASP A 764 16.21 -0.13 10.31
CA ASP A 764 16.12 -0.48 8.90
C ASP A 764 14.74 -0.11 8.38
N ILE A 765 14.68 0.79 7.39
CA ILE A 765 13.43 1.30 6.81
C ILE A 765 12.91 0.43 5.67
N LEU A 766 13.79 -0.29 4.96
CA LEU A 766 13.41 -1.14 3.83
C LEU A 766 12.82 -2.46 4.32
N TYR A 767 13.50 -3.16 5.23
CA TYR A 767 13.01 -4.40 5.84
C TYR A 767 12.21 -4.19 7.13
N GLY A 768 12.04 -2.93 7.55
CA GLY A 768 11.07 -2.54 8.58
C GLY A 768 11.37 -3.07 9.98
N PHE A 769 12.64 -3.10 10.39
CA PHE A 769 13.03 -3.58 11.72
C PHE A 769 14.03 -2.67 12.43
N GLN A 770 14.07 -2.77 13.75
CA GLN A 770 15.04 -2.09 14.61
C GLN A 770 15.80 -3.11 15.47
N GLN A 771 17.05 -2.79 15.80
CA GLN A 771 17.96 -3.66 16.55
C GLN A 771 18.78 -2.84 17.56
N GLU A 772 18.88 -3.30 18.81
CA GLU A 772 19.86 -2.76 19.78
C GLU A 772 21.28 -3.00 19.25
N LEU A 773 22.11 -1.96 19.17
CA LEU A 773 23.48 -2.05 18.64
C LEU A 773 24.52 -2.10 19.77
N ASP A 774 25.52 -2.96 19.60
CA ASP A 774 26.69 -3.00 20.47
C ASP A 774 27.50 -1.71 20.30
N PHE A 775 27.66 -0.95 21.38
CA PHE A 775 28.44 0.29 21.41
C PHE A 775 29.40 0.34 22.60
N GLN A 776 30.38 1.24 22.52
CA GLN A 776 31.31 1.54 23.61
C GLN A 776 31.38 3.05 23.83
N VAL A 777 31.68 3.45 25.07
CA VAL A 777 32.02 4.85 25.38
C VAL A 777 33.53 4.95 25.46
N GLU A 778 34.11 5.75 24.57
CA GLU A 778 35.55 6.03 24.51
C GLU A 778 35.77 7.53 24.71
N ASP A 779 36.54 7.88 25.74
CA ASP A 779 36.71 9.25 26.23
C ASP A 779 35.35 9.91 26.54
N ASP A 780 34.86 10.81 25.68
CA ASP A 780 33.55 11.46 25.77
C ASP A 780 32.64 11.17 24.55
N ALA A 781 32.93 10.10 23.80
CA ALA A 781 32.23 9.73 22.58
C ALA A 781 31.55 8.36 22.66
N THR A 782 30.34 8.26 22.13
CA THR A 782 29.69 6.99 21.79
C THR A 782 30.30 6.45 20.51
N VAL A 783 30.69 5.18 20.50
CA VAL A 783 31.34 4.53 19.36
C VAL A 783 30.63 3.21 19.04
N VAL A 784 30.09 3.11 17.84
CA VAL A 784 29.40 1.93 17.29
C VAL A 784 30.29 1.33 16.22
N ARG A 785 30.54 0.01 16.26
CA ARG A 785 31.51 -0.66 15.36
C ARG A 785 30.86 -1.74 14.53
N GLY A 786 31.31 -1.86 13.28
CA GLY A 786 30.82 -2.87 12.35
C GLY A 786 29.35 -2.66 11.96
N VAL A 787 28.86 -1.42 12.01
CA VAL A 787 27.52 -1.08 11.48
C VAL A 787 27.55 -1.32 9.97
N LEU A 788 26.56 -2.02 9.43
CA LEU A 788 26.45 -2.27 7.99
C LEU A 788 25.80 -1.04 7.34
N VAL A 789 26.60 -0.17 6.74
CA VAL A 789 26.12 1.00 6.01
C VAL A 789 25.67 0.54 4.63
N ARG A 790 24.37 0.59 4.37
CA ARG A 790 23.77 0.17 3.10
C ARG A 790 23.63 1.28 2.08
N ASP A 791 23.27 0.94 0.86
CA ASP A 791 22.88 1.81 -0.24
C ASP A 791 21.49 2.47 -0.07
N TYR A 792 20.96 2.47 1.15
CA TYR A 792 19.82 3.28 1.58
C TYR A 792 20.02 3.69 3.05
N PRO A 793 19.28 4.72 3.52
CA PRO A 793 19.45 5.24 4.87
C PRO A 793 19.40 4.15 5.94
N THR A 794 20.56 3.86 6.53
CA THR A 794 20.71 3.07 7.74
C THR A 794 20.63 4.03 8.92
N LEU A 795 19.62 3.89 9.77
CA LEU A 795 19.31 4.86 10.82
C LEU A 795 19.90 4.41 12.17
N ILE A 796 20.53 5.32 12.90
CA ILE A 796 21.21 5.06 14.18
C ILE A 796 20.75 6.09 15.21
N ARG A 797 19.90 5.66 16.14
CA ARG A 797 19.36 6.47 17.22
C ARG A 797 20.22 6.36 18.47
N LEU A 798 20.55 7.50 19.07
CA LEU A 798 21.26 7.63 20.34
C LEU A 798 20.28 8.15 21.40
N SER A 799 20.07 7.39 22.47
CA SER A 799 19.11 7.74 23.52
C SER A 799 19.74 7.87 24.91
N GLY A 800 19.13 8.72 25.74
CA GLY A 800 19.60 9.01 27.11
C GLY A 800 20.94 9.75 27.15
N LEU A 801 21.08 10.77 26.31
CA LEU A 801 22.35 11.45 26.06
C LEU A 801 22.86 12.30 27.24
N THR A 802 24.15 12.17 27.51
CA THR A 802 24.96 13.13 28.26
C THR A 802 25.91 13.85 27.32
N PHE A 803 25.93 15.19 27.39
CA PHE A 803 26.73 16.05 26.51
C PHE A 803 28.03 16.49 27.19
N SER A 804 29.15 16.44 26.46
CA SER A 804 30.43 16.96 26.97
C SER A 804 30.50 18.49 26.88
N THR A 805 31.36 19.11 27.70
CA THR A 805 31.44 20.59 27.80
C THR A 805 31.88 21.31 26.52
N GLY A 806 32.35 20.58 25.50
CA GLY A 806 32.73 21.13 24.20
C GLY A 806 31.74 20.83 23.06
N TYR A 807 30.67 20.09 23.33
CA TYR A 807 29.70 19.71 22.30
C TYR A 807 28.92 20.93 21.78
N SER A 808 28.74 20.99 20.46
CA SER A 808 27.89 21.96 19.78
C SER A 808 27.30 21.37 18.51
N GLU A 809 26.03 21.68 18.26
CA GLU A 809 25.28 21.35 17.05
C GLU A 809 24.67 22.63 16.45
N ARG A 810 24.32 22.61 15.17
CA ARG A 810 23.60 23.71 14.49
C ARG A 810 22.29 23.19 13.92
N VAL A 811 21.25 24.02 13.90
CA VAL A 811 19.95 23.67 13.29
C VAL A 811 19.94 24.05 11.81
N GLY A 812 19.26 23.27 10.98
CA GLY A 812 19.02 23.56 9.56
C GLY A 812 19.61 22.49 8.64
N ASP A 813 20.81 22.74 8.11
CA ASP A 813 21.46 21.85 7.16
C ASP A 813 22.32 20.80 7.86
N GLY A 814 21.78 19.59 7.96
CA GLY A 814 22.44 18.40 8.50
C GLY A 814 23.02 17.45 7.45
N PHE A 815 22.98 17.79 6.16
CA PHE A 815 23.43 16.91 5.07
C PHE A 815 24.93 17.02 4.82
N HIS A 816 25.61 15.87 4.82
CA HIS A 816 27.02 15.73 4.50
C HIS A 816 27.25 14.61 3.48
N ARG A 817 28.29 14.77 2.65
CA ARG A 817 28.81 13.72 1.74
C ARG A 817 30.34 13.73 1.76
N PHE A 818 30.96 12.56 1.74
CA PHE A 818 32.39 12.35 1.55
C PHE A 818 32.65 11.16 0.62
N GLY A 819 33.91 10.87 0.32
CA GLY A 819 34.29 9.84 -0.67
C GLY A 819 34.36 10.38 -2.09
N ASP A 820 34.75 9.52 -3.04
CA ASP A 820 34.95 9.91 -4.44
C ASP A 820 33.70 9.59 -5.30
N VAL A 821 32.99 10.61 -5.77
CA VAL A 821 31.83 10.45 -6.66
C VAL A 821 32.21 9.92 -8.04
N ASP A 822 33.46 10.12 -8.48
CA ASP A 822 33.96 9.61 -9.77
C ASP A 822 34.29 8.11 -9.70
N ALA A 823 34.45 7.55 -8.50
CA ALA A 823 34.59 6.11 -8.30
C ALA A 823 33.30 5.33 -8.59
N VAL A 824 32.15 6.01 -8.68
CA VAL A 824 30.89 5.41 -9.19
C VAL A 824 30.92 5.46 -10.71
N SER A 825 31.52 4.44 -11.32
CA SER A 825 31.34 4.22 -12.76
C SER A 825 29.86 3.95 -13.03
N SER A 826 29.22 4.80 -13.83
CA SER A 826 27.97 4.43 -14.46
C SER A 826 28.22 3.17 -15.29
N GLY A 827 27.27 2.23 -15.22
CA GLY A 827 27.24 1.09 -16.15
C GLY A 827 26.86 1.61 -17.53
N ALA A 828 27.82 2.22 -18.23
CA ALA A 828 27.63 2.88 -19.52
C ALA A 828 27.50 1.87 -20.68
N ASN A 829 26.49 1.02 -20.55
CA ASN A 829 25.65 0.37 -21.56
C ASN A 829 24.67 -0.50 -20.76
N GLY A 830 23.36 -0.32 -21.00
CA GLY A 830 22.28 -1.09 -20.37
C GLY A 830 22.25 -2.55 -20.82
N GLU A 831 23.26 -3.29 -20.40
CA GLU A 831 23.39 -4.72 -20.54
C GLU A 831 23.16 -5.32 -19.16
N SER A 832 21.88 -5.61 -18.89
CA SER A 832 21.43 -6.46 -17.77
C SER A 832 22.20 -7.77 -17.78
N ASP A 833 22.43 -8.35 -16.60
CA ASP A 833 23.14 -9.60 -16.35
C ASP A 833 22.41 -10.22 -15.14
N ARG A 834 21.22 -10.78 -15.42
CA ARG A 834 20.19 -11.09 -14.42
C ARG A 834 20.57 -12.25 -13.50
N ASP A 835 21.42 -13.15 -13.96
CA ASP A 835 21.87 -14.32 -13.21
C ASP A 835 23.30 -14.17 -12.63
N GLY A 836 24.04 -13.15 -13.04
CA GLY A 836 25.36 -12.81 -12.52
C GLY A 836 26.51 -13.68 -13.04
N ASP A 837 26.34 -14.44 -14.12
CA ASP A 837 27.42 -15.25 -14.71
C ASP A 837 28.51 -14.38 -15.39
N GLY A 838 28.20 -13.11 -15.67
CA GLY A 838 29.07 -12.16 -16.34
C GLY A 838 28.82 -12.03 -17.85
N VAL A 839 27.79 -12.67 -18.39
CA VAL A 839 27.30 -12.53 -19.77
C VAL A 839 26.06 -11.62 -19.73
N PRO A 840 26.07 -10.52 -20.49
CA PRO A 840 24.87 -9.71 -20.68
C PRO A 840 23.65 -10.48 -21.18
N ASP A 841 22.47 -10.27 -20.61
CA ASP A 841 21.14 -10.79 -21.01
C ASP A 841 20.88 -10.77 -22.53
N ASN A 842 21.42 -9.77 -23.24
CA ASN A 842 21.25 -9.61 -24.69
C ASN A 842 22.19 -10.51 -25.53
N LYS A 843 23.12 -11.20 -24.87
CA LYS A 843 24.08 -12.19 -25.37
C LYS A 843 23.95 -13.53 -24.65
N ASP A 844 23.22 -13.54 -23.54
CA ASP A 844 22.88 -14.69 -22.74
C ASP A 844 21.76 -15.51 -23.39
N TYR A 845 21.91 -16.82 -23.34
CA TYR A 845 21.00 -17.80 -23.93
C TYR A 845 20.10 -18.47 -22.87
N CYS A 846 20.44 -18.32 -21.59
CA CYS A 846 19.67 -18.68 -20.41
C CYS A 846 19.71 -17.53 -19.35
N PRO A 847 19.19 -16.32 -19.64
CA PRO A 847 19.43 -15.09 -18.85
C PRO A 847 18.94 -15.05 -17.38
N ASP A 848 18.50 -16.19 -16.85
CA ASP A 848 17.94 -16.39 -15.53
C ASP A 848 18.57 -17.64 -14.84
N TRP A 849 19.64 -18.22 -15.40
CA TRP A 849 20.23 -19.51 -14.99
C TRP A 849 21.76 -19.55 -15.21
N PRO A 850 22.59 -19.34 -14.16
CA PRO A 850 24.02 -19.08 -14.31
C PRO A 850 24.78 -20.08 -15.17
N GLY A 851 25.29 -19.62 -16.31
CA GLY A 851 26.00 -20.43 -17.29
C GLY A 851 27.52 -20.25 -17.31
N SER A 852 28.09 -20.35 -18.52
CA SER A 852 29.46 -19.93 -18.77
C SER A 852 29.62 -19.16 -20.09
N LYS A 853 30.65 -18.32 -20.14
CA LYS A 853 30.97 -17.49 -21.33
C LYS A 853 31.31 -18.35 -22.56
N GLU A 854 31.82 -19.56 -22.35
CA GLU A 854 32.08 -20.55 -23.40
C GLU A 854 30.80 -21.15 -24.01
N SER A 855 29.68 -21.10 -23.30
CA SER A 855 28.35 -21.61 -23.71
C SER A 855 27.30 -20.51 -23.94
N ASN A 856 27.69 -19.23 -23.81
CA ASN A 856 26.85 -18.04 -23.94
C ASN A 856 25.76 -17.96 -22.86
N GLY A 857 26.09 -18.20 -21.60
CA GLY A 857 25.14 -18.04 -20.48
C GLY A 857 24.22 -19.23 -20.20
N CYS A 858 24.25 -20.27 -21.04
CA CYS A 858 23.93 -21.64 -20.62
C CYS A 858 25.23 -22.47 -20.42
#